data_AF-A0A6P2AMX6-F1
#
_entry.id   AF-A0A6P2AMX6-F1
#
_cell.length_a   1.000
_cell.length_b   1.000
_cell.length_c   1.000
_cell.angle_alpha   90.00
_cell.angle_beta   90.00
_cell.angle_gamma   90.00
#
_symmetry.space_group_name_H-M   'P 1'
#
loop_
_entity.id
_entity.type
_entity.pdbx_description
1 polymer ?
#
loop_
_entity_poly.entity_id
_entity_poly.type
_entity_poly.pdbx_seq_one_letter_code
_entity_poly.pdbx_strand_id
1 'polypeptide(L)'
;MEISMSFFRFCAFRSIRRPTVQAALFVVIWTGLLIQPATSSAQTNIFDDALEPAPPELARNAAFWYDRALQQLERVPVRTMRTLVEYEWWWDAPVTDEVLLALEEVRPVLNVVQRGSRQRSSDFGLDVAAGPAMRLSHLSGMRTLVRMLAVDAAIALRQDRARDAAETISNIIRTAEHLNHDDVVLSSMIGQSLYTLGEEVLIYGLDRAAFRSDEAAVLLLAIQKLDAEDPFRFGTALHNHKRLFTEWAIERYSDDDGLILARDEINEMAFHPITGVELAILSRDDFERQLHAADVVLERMVEALEMRDPEQARFEIQRLDREVAQGDHGLIAQIFLYPAEEILNRMIRARSRVGERRNTLRRIAVDRVDPLIYANAAVWYRRAARRINALPAETLTMVRELVADSSQSLPRELRERLEADPEVVELVMEGSLLDRCQFAALEDSPPALLTWDQYSAISIGWYVLADVRRLLEDQEYAAVGDRLSVVLRLSRHLAGDQRLISAVIAHDLYRRVWSLIEPGLESERFETPTKRQLLREMFAFMPRDPFGHEAALEADRQRLRPWLLAAMPDDDERLPILLDRMLERTTGEHLLGLLVLLTPEVDRLEQTIHPFEEIVLDWFTPLIDMDAVEQWFSRIDDWRGDAATGNVEAMFESRSGPVAAWTLGQREAREHWRAAVLRLREELETDEASENDRR
;
A
#
# COMPACT_ATOMS: atom_id res chain seq x y z
N MET A 1 -21.65 7.20 -15.15
CA MET A 1 -20.74 8.29 -15.54
C MET A 1 -20.57 9.32 -14.41
N GLU A 2 -21.64 9.74 -13.74
CA GLU A 2 -21.55 10.63 -12.56
C GLU A 2 -20.93 9.97 -11.31
N ILE A 3 -21.18 8.67 -11.06
CA ILE A 3 -20.59 7.94 -9.93
C ILE A 3 -19.06 7.75 -10.08
N SER A 4 -18.56 7.60 -11.32
CA SER A 4 -17.12 7.56 -11.58
C SER A 4 -16.46 8.94 -11.42
N MET A 5 -17.17 10.06 -11.65
CA MET A 5 -16.58 11.39 -11.44
C MET A 5 -16.39 11.73 -9.96
N SER A 6 -17.27 11.28 -9.07
CA SER A 6 -17.16 11.53 -7.63
C SER A 6 -16.02 10.73 -6.98
N PHE A 7 -15.83 9.47 -7.39
CA PHE A 7 -14.72 8.64 -6.92
C PHE A 7 -13.35 9.13 -7.44
N PHE A 8 -13.30 9.66 -8.67
CA PHE A 8 -12.06 10.19 -9.26
C PHE A 8 -11.66 11.58 -8.74
N ARG A 9 -12.61 12.42 -8.32
CA ARG A 9 -12.30 13.68 -7.61
C ARG A 9 -11.59 13.42 -6.28
N PHE A 10 -11.81 12.28 -5.66
CA PHE A 10 -11.28 11.94 -4.34
C PHE A 10 -9.83 11.41 -4.38
N CYS A 11 -9.44 10.66 -5.41
CA CYS A 11 -8.09 10.07 -5.51
C CYS A 11 -7.01 11.02 -6.09
N ALA A 12 -7.40 12.10 -6.76
CA ALA A 12 -6.48 12.99 -7.49
C ALA A 12 -5.77 14.06 -6.61
N PHE A 13 -6.07 14.15 -5.32
CA PHE A 13 -5.67 15.28 -4.46
C PHE A 13 -4.20 15.30 -3.99
N ARG A 14 -3.37 14.29 -4.31
CA ARG A 14 -2.22 13.98 -3.45
C ARG A 14 -0.84 14.57 -3.80
N SER A 15 -0.63 15.52 -4.73
CA SER A 15 0.76 16.10 -4.85
C SER A 15 1.03 17.44 -5.56
N ILE A 16 0.07 18.25 -6.03
CA ILE A 16 0.41 19.57 -6.63
C ILE A 16 -0.55 20.68 -6.18
N ARG A 17 0.03 21.80 -5.69
CA ARG A 17 -0.60 22.94 -4.99
C ARG A 17 -1.66 23.76 -5.76
N ARG A 18 -2.14 23.35 -6.96
CA ARG A 18 -3.17 24.13 -7.72
C ARG A 18 -4.14 23.27 -8.55
N PRO A 19 -5.46 23.31 -8.29
CA PRO A 19 -6.47 22.44 -8.92
C PRO A 19 -6.75 22.73 -10.41
N THR A 20 -6.45 23.93 -10.92
CA THR A 20 -6.67 24.30 -12.32
C THR A 20 -5.67 23.67 -13.29
N VAL A 21 -4.46 23.34 -12.82
CA VAL A 21 -3.41 22.69 -13.64
C VAL A 21 -3.69 21.20 -13.83
N GLN A 22 -4.28 20.55 -12.82
CA GLN A 22 -4.66 19.13 -12.90
C GLN A 22 -5.79 18.89 -13.92
N ALA A 23 -6.83 19.72 -13.97
CA ALA A 23 -7.92 19.54 -14.92
C ALA A 23 -7.45 19.66 -16.39
N ALA A 24 -6.52 20.58 -16.69
CA ALA A 24 -6.00 20.78 -18.03
C ALA A 24 -5.04 19.65 -18.47
N LEU A 25 -4.10 19.25 -17.60
CA LEU A 25 -3.13 18.19 -17.91
C LEU A 25 -3.81 16.82 -18.04
N PHE A 26 -4.83 16.55 -17.21
CA PHE A 26 -5.56 15.28 -17.21
C PHE A 26 -6.50 15.18 -18.42
N VAL A 27 -7.17 16.27 -18.81
CA VAL A 27 -7.97 16.32 -20.06
C VAL A 27 -7.08 16.11 -21.28
N VAL A 28 -5.88 16.71 -21.36
CA VAL A 28 -5.00 16.51 -22.52
C VAL A 28 -4.47 15.07 -22.61
N ILE A 29 -4.12 14.44 -21.49
CA ILE A 29 -3.63 13.04 -21.46
C ILE A 29 -4.76 12.03 -21.73
N TRP A 30 -5.98 12.26 -21.23
CA TRP A 30 -7.12 11.34 -21.45
C TRP A 30 -7.85 11.53 -22.77
N THR A 31 -7.98 12.77 -23.28
CA THR A 31 -8.72 13.03 -24.53
C THR A 31 -7.94 12.53 -25.76
N GLY A 32 -6.60 12.44 -25.66
CA GLY A 32 -5.77 11.80 -26.69
C GLY A 32 -5.95 10.28 -26.79
N LEU A 33 -6.46 9.61 -25.75
CA LEU A 33 -6.61 8.15 -25.71
C LEU A 33 -8.01 7.64 -26.13
N LEU A 34 -9.04 8.50 -26.15
CA LEU A 34 -10.44 8.08 -26.25
C LEU A 34 -11.15 8.32 -27.59
N ILE A 35 -10.52 9.00 -28.54
CA ILE A 35 -11.16 9.31 -29.83
C ILE A 35 -10.43 8.59 -30.96
N GLN A 36 -10.69 7.28 -31.10
CA GLN A 36 -10.50 6.58 -32.36
C GLN A 36 -11.78 5.84 -32.75
N PRO A 37 -12.27 6.00 -34.01
CA PRO A 37 -13.47 5.30 -34.47
C PRO A 37 -13.20 3.80 -34.60
N ALA A 38 -14.00 2.99 -33.90
CA ALA A 38 -13.97 1.54 -34.01
C ALA A 38 -14.35 1.11 -35.43
N THR A 39 -13.40 0.57 -36.19
CA THR A 39 -13.69 -0.15 -37.45
C THR A 39 -13.68 -1.65 -37.13
N SER A 40 -14.84 -2.30 -37.27
CA SER A 40 -14.91 -3.75 -37.10
C SER A 40 -14.30 -4.42 -38.33
N SER A 41 -13.11 -4.98 -38.20
CA SER A 41 -12.50 -5.84 -39.21
C SER A 41 -12.41 -7.27 -38.68
N ALA A 42 -12.54 -8.24 -39.59
CA ALA A 42 -12.59 -9.66 -39.28
C ALA A 42 -11.28 -10.14 -38.62
N GLN A 43 -11.41 -10.92 -37.54
CA GLN A 43 -10.32 -11.56 -36.80
C GLN A 43 -9.54 -12.53 -37.71
N THR A 44 -8.51 -12.02 -38.37
CA THR A 44 -7.35 -12.81 -38.81
C THR A 44 -6.36 -12.84 -37.65
N ASN A 45 -5.58 -13.92 -37.47
CA ASN A 45 -4.56 -14.02 -36.41
C ASN A 45 -3.62 -12.80 -36.46
N ILE A 46 -3.87 -11.79 -35.64
CA ILE A 46 -3.21 -10.47 -35.67
C ILE A 46 -1.71 -10.58 -35.34
N PHE A 47 -1.29 -11.71 -34.76
CA PHE A 47 0.07 -11.96 -34.29
C PHE A 47 0.87 -12.99 -35.13
N ASP A 48 0.29 -13.56 -36.19
CA ASP A 48 0.97 -14.55 -37.06
C ASP A 48 1.87 -13.92 -38.14
N ASP A 49 1.92 -12.59 -38.25
CA ASP A 49 3.00 -11.93 -38.98
C ASP A 49 4.30 -12.19 -38.22
N ALA A 50 5.01 -13.24 -38.63
CA ALA A 50 6.35 -13.58 -38.16
C ALA A 50 7.20 -12.31 -38.25
N LEU A 51 7.43 -11.66 -37.10
CA LEU A 51 8.23 -10.46 -37.01
C LEU A 51 9.54 -10.72 -37.76
N GLU A 52 9.82 -9.90 -38.76
CA GLU A 52 11.09 -9.97 -39.49
C GLU A 52 12.24 -10.01 -38.46
N PRO A 53 13.20 -10.92 -38.62
CA PRO A 53 14.30 -11.06 -37.66
C PRO A 53 15.02 -9.72 -37.54
N ALA A 54 15.25 -9.29 -36.29
CA ALA A 54 15.99 -8.08 -36.01
C ALA A 54 17.39 -8.15 -36.65
N PRO A 55 17.87 -7.08 -37.29
CA PRO A 55 19.27 -6.98 -37.67
C PRO A 55 20.17 -7.31 -36.47
N PRO A 56 21.28 -8.05 -36.64
CA PRO A 56 22.09 -8.54 -35.53
C PRO A 56 22.56 -7.45 -34.54
N GLU A 57 22.76 -6.23 -35.04
CA GLU A 57 23.15 -5.07 -34.25
C GLU A 57 22.00 -4.57 -33.37
N LEU A 58 20.80 -4.42 -33.94
CA LEU A 58 19.60 -3.98 -33.22
C LEU A 58 19.09 -5.06 -32.25
N ALA A 59 19.30 -6.33 -32.55
CA ALA A 59 18.88 -7.45 -31.70
C ALA A 59 19.47 -7.41 -30.28
N ARG A 60 20.61 -6.72 -30.10
CA ARG A 60 21.30 -6.54 -28.81
C ARG A 60 20.83 -5.33 -28.01
N ASN A 61 20.04 -4.45 -28.61
CA ASN A 61 19.48 -3.26 -27.96
C ASN A 61 18.09 -3.58 -27.41
N ALA A 62 17.87 -3.38 -26.10
CA ALA A 62 16.57 -3.62 -25.46
C ALA A 62 15.47 -2.73 -26.05
N ALA A 63 15.79 -1.47 -26.38
CA ALA A 63 14.84 -0.49 -26.90
C ALA A 63 14.17 -0.95 -28.20
N PHE A 64 14.90 -1.65 -29.08
CA PHE A 64 14.34 -2.24 -30.30
C PHE A 64 13.20 -3.22 -29.98
N TRP A 65 13.40 -4.08 -28.98
CA TRP A 65 12.37 -5.05 -28.58
C TRP A 65 11.21 -4.37 -27.86
N TYR A 66 11.47 -3.34 -27.04
CA TYR A 66 10.41 -2.57 -26.41
C TYR A 66 9.56 -1.83 -27.44
N ASP A 67 10.15 -1.18 -28.44
CA ASP A 67 9.41 -0.54 -29.53
C ASP A 67 8.53 -1.53 -30.30
N ARG A 68 9.05 -2.73 -30.60
CA ARG A 68 8.25 -3.81 -31.18
C ARG A 68 7.08 -4.23 -30.28
N ALA A 69 7.29 -4.34 -28.97
CA ALA A 69 6.22 -4.65 -28.04
C ALA A 69 5.17 -3.53 -27.99
N LEU A 70 5.58 -2.26 -28.05
CA LEU A 70 4.68 -1.12 -28.09
C LEU A 70 3.81 -1.10 -29.35
N GLN A 71 4.40 -1.36 -30.52
CA GLN A 71 3.64 -1.50 -31.78
C GLN A 71 2.64 -2.65 -31.76
N GLN A 72 2.97 -3.75 -31.07
CA GLN A 72 2.00 -4.86 -30.87
C GLN A 72 0.92 -4.50 -29.85
N LEU A 73 1.28 -3.77 -28.80
CA LEU A 73 0.35 -3.31 -27.76
C LEU A 73 -0.75 -2.42 -28.35
N GLU A 74 -0.44 -1.57 -29.32
CA GLU A 74 -1.42 -0.74 -30.04
C GLU A 74 -2.51 -1.56 -30.76
N ARG A 75 -2.25 -2.85 -31.03
CA ARG A 75 -3.20 -3.76 -31.69
C ARG A 75 -4.04 -4.55 -30.69
N VAL A 76 -3.70 -4.53 -29.41
CA VAL A 76 -4.45 -5.23 -28.36
C VAL A 76 -5.79 -4.52 -28.14
N PRO A 77 -6.92 -5.23 -28.06
CA PRO A 77 -8.21 -4.60 -27.78
C PRO A 77 -8.18 -3.80 -26.47
N VAL A 78 -8.76 -2.60 -26.50
CA VAL A 78 -8.84 -1.71 -25.31
C VAL A 78 -9.49 -2.40 -24.11
N ARG A 79 -10.50 -3.27 -24.36
CA ARG A 79 -11.12 -4.07 -23.29
C ARG A 79 -10.10 -4.94 -22.57
N THR A 80 -9.27 -5.66 -23.32
CA THR A 80 -8.22 -6.55 -22.81
C THR A 80 -7.20 -5.78 -21.97
N MET A 81 -6.73 -4.62 -22.48
CA MET A 81 -5.82 -3.76 -21.73
C MET A 81 -6.46 -3.26 -20.43
N ARG A 82 -7.72 -2.81 -20.49
CA ARG A 82 -8.45 -2.33 -19.32
C ARG A 82 -8.64 -3.43 -18.29
N THR A 83 -9.07 -4.62 -18.69
CA THR A 83 -9.22 -5.78 -17.80
C THR A 83 -7.94 -6.07 -17.02
N LEU A 84 -6.77 -6.02 -17.66
CA LEU A 84 -5.49 -6.27 -16.98
C LEU A 84 -5.05 -5.09 -16.12
N VAL A 85 -5.19 -3.85 -16.59
CA VAL A 85 -4.74 -2.64 -15.87
C VAL A 85 -5.59 -2.36 -14.63
N GLU A 86 -6.88 -2.65 -14.68
CA GLU A 86 -7.82 -2.50 -13.57
C GLU A 86 -7.84 -3.73 -12.64
N TYR A 87 -7.09 -4.78 -12.96
CA TYR A 87 -7.03 -5.95 -12.11
C TYR A 87 -6.21 -5.69 -10.83
N GLU A 88 -6.90 -5.54 -9.71
CA GLU A 88 -6.32 -5.27 -8.39
C GLU A 88 -5.73 -6.54 -7.75
N TRP A 89 -4.63 -7.04 -8.32
CA TRP A 89 -3.98 -8.25 -7.83
C TRP A 89 -3.46 -8.14 -6.38
N TRP A 90 -3.17 -6.93 -5.90
CA TRP A 90 -2.71 -6.67 -4.52
C TRP A 90 -3.84 -6.78 -3.48
N TRP A 91 -5.10 -6.65 -3.90
CA TRP A 91 -6.28 -6.97 -3.08
C TRP A 91 -6.62 -8.45 -3.10
N ASP A 92 -5.74 -9.25 -3.69
CA ASP A 92 -5.88 -10.69 -3.69
C ASP A 92 -7.21 -11.11 -4.41
N ALA A 93 -7.74 -10.22 -5.26
CA ALA A 93 -9.00 -10.37 -6.00
C ALA A 93 -9.00 -11.67 -6.82
N PRO A 94 -10.12 -12.41 -6.93
CA PRO A 94 -10.14 -13.71 -7.63
C PRO A 94 -9.64 -13.59 -9.07
N VAL A 95 -8.93 -14.61 -9.55
CA VAL A 95 -8.50 -14.69 -10.95
C VAL A 95 -9.68 -15.17 -11.78
N THR A 96 -10.32 -14.29 -12.54
CA THR A 96 -11.48 -14.62 -13.37
C THR A 96 -11.06 -15.16 -14.74
N ASP A 97 -11.95 -15.88 -15.42
CA ASP A 97 -11.72 -16.34 -16.79
C ASP A 97 -11.45 -15.17 -17.75
N GLU A 98 -12.09 -14.02 -17.54
CA GLU A 98 -11.85 -12.82 -18.33
C GLU A 98 -10.41 -12.32 -18.19
N VAL A 99 -9.84 -12.34 -16.98
CA VAL A 99 -8.45 -11.97 -16.72
C VAL A 99 -7.48 -12.96 -17.36
N LEU A 100 -7.76 -14.26 -17.27
CA LEU A 100 -6.92 -15.30 -17.89
C LEU A 100 -6.93 -15.20 -19.43
N LEU A 101 -8.10 -14.98 -20.03
CA LEU A 101 -8.23 -14.77 -21.47
C LEU A 101 -7.51 -13.50 -21.91
N ALA A 102 -7.67 -12.40 -21.17
CA ALA A 102 -6.97 -11.16 -21.46
C ALA A 102 -5.44 -11.32 -21.39
N LEU A 103 -4.95 -12.09 -20.41
CA LEU A 103 -3.54 -12.39 -20.26
C LEU A 103 -2.98 -13.25 -21.40
N GLU A 104 -3.75 -14.24 -21.86
CA GLU A 104 -3.39 -15.06 -23.02
C GLU A 104 -3.29 -14.21 -24.30
N GLU A 105 -4.21 -13.27 -24.49
CA GLU A 105 -4.21 -12.39 -25.66
C GLU A 105 -2.98 -11.45 -25.70
N VAL A 106 -2.50 -10.98 -24.55
CA VAL A 106 -1.28 -10.13 -24.48
C VAL A 106 0.02 -10.92 -24.39
N ARG A 107 -0.03 -12.26 -24.24
CA ARG A 107 1.14 -13.13 -24.11
C ARG A 107 2.20 -12.91 -25.20
N PRO A 108 1.84 -12.75 -26.51
CA PRO A 108 2.83 -12.45 -27.54
C PRO A 108 3.61 -11.16 -27.28
N VAL A 109 2.94 -10.11 -26.79
CA VAL A 109 3.56 -8.83 -26.44
C VAL A 109 4.52 -9.00 -25.27
N LEU A 110 4.09 -9.68 -24.20
CA LEU A 110 4.93 -9.92 -23.02
C LEU A 110 6.19 -10.74 -23.35
N ASN A 111 6.08 -11.70 -24.27
CA ASN A 111 7.23 -12.46 -24.75
C ASN A 111 8.26 -11.56 -25.47
N VAL A 112 7.82 -10.54 -26.21
CA VAL A 112 8.71 -9.56 -26.84
C VAL A 112 9.39 -8.69 -25.77
N VAL A 113 8.65 -8.24 -24.75
CA VAL A 113 9.21 -7.49 -23.61
C VAL A 113 10.27 -8.32 -22.86
N GLN A 114 10.00 -9.61 -22.62
CA GLN A 114 10.96 -10.52 -21.98
C GLN A 114 12.24 -10.71 -22.81
N ARG A 115 12.17 -10.66 -24.14
CA ARG A 115 13.38 -10.67 -24.99
C ARG A 115 14.18 -9.37 -24.83
N GLY A 116 13.48 -8.23 -24.76
CA GLY A 116 14.09 -6.91 -24.49
C GLY A 116 14.77 -6.84 -23.13
N SER A 117 14.10 -7.30 -22.06
CA SER A 117 14.62 -7.27 -20.69
C SER A 117 15.87 -8.12 -20.47
N ARG A 118 16.15 -9.09 -21.36
CA ARG A 118 17.34 -9.94 -21.32
C ARG A 118 18.55 -9.32 -22.00
N GLN A 119 18.39 -8.21 -22.73
CA GLN A 119 19.50 -7.49 -23.32
C GLN A 119 20.36 -6.82 -22.25
N ARG A 120 21.57 -6.40 -22.63
CA ARG A 120 22.53 -5.76 -21.72
C ARG A 120 22.49 -4.24 -21.75
N SER A 121 21.98 -3.67 -22.83
CA SER A 121 21.96 -2.24 -23.09
C SER A 121 20.63 -1.83 -23.67
N SER A 122 20.21 -0.62 -23.39
CA SER A 122 19.00 0.00 -23.94
C SER A 122 19.36 1.39 -24.42
N ASP A 123 19.04 1.68 -25.68
CA ASP A 123 19.21 3.00 -26.28
C ASP A 123 17.99 3.27 -27.17
N PHE A 124 17.14 4.19 -26.73
CA PHE A 124 15.93 4.59 -27.46
C PHE A 124 16.22 5.56 -28.62
N GLY A 125 17.48 5.92 -28.86
CA GLY A 125 17.86 6.86 -29.92
C GLY A 125 17.28 8.25 -29.68
N LEU A 126 17.30 8.70 -28.43
CA LEU A 126 16.71 9.98 -28.04
C LEU A 126 17.42 11.14 -28.74
N ASP A 127 16.63 12.05 -29.30
CA ASP A 127 17.15 13.27 -29.93
C ASP A 127 17.50 14.32 -28.86
N VAL A 128 18.69 14.16 -28.29
CA VAL A 128 19.28 15.07 -27.29
C VAL A 128 19.36 16.51 -27.82
N ALA A 129 19.51 16.71 -29.13
CA ALA A 129 19.60 18.05 -29.72
C ALA A 129 18.27 18.81 -29.66
N ALA A 130 17.15 18.11 -29.48
CA ALA A 130 15.85 18.73 -29.24
C ALA A 130 15.72 19.34 -27.83
N GLY A 131 16.69 19.12 -26.93
CA GLY A 131 16.71 19.72 -25.59
C GLY A 131 15.44 19.38 -24.80
N PRO A 132 14.76 20.37 -24.19
CA PRO A 132 13.48 20.17 -23.50
C PRO A 132 12.34 19.62 -24.38
N ALA A 133 12.41 19.78 -25.71
CA ALA A 133 11.42 19.25 -26.65
C ALA A 133 11.68 17.78 -27.05
N MET A 134 12.70 17.14 -26.47
CA MET A 134 13.02 15.74 -26.68
C MET A 134 11.82 14.83 -26.38
N ARG A 135 11.51 13.94 -27.33
CA ARG A 135 10.34 13.06 -27.22
C ARG A 135 10.67 11.81 -26.44
N LEU A 136 9.95 11.60 -25.34
CA LEU A 136 10.02 10.42 -24.48
C LEU A 136 8.78 9.54 -24.66
N SER A 137 8.41 9.26 -25.92
CA SER A 137 7.16 8.57 -26.29
C SER A 137 7.04 7.16 -25.69
N HIS A 138 8.18 6.49 -25.47
CA HIS A 138 8.22 5.13 -24.96
C HIS A 138 7.74 5.04 -23.49
N LEU A 139 7.92 6.07 -22.67
CA LEU A 139 7.68 6.00 -21.22
C LEU A 139 6.23 5.61 -20.84
N SER A 140 5.23 6.12 -21.57
CA SER A 140 3.82 5.81 -21.30
C SER A 140 3.52 4.34 -21.53
N GLY A 141 3.89 3.82 -22.71
CA GLY A 141 3.66 2.42 -23.05
C GLY A 141 4.45 1.45 -22.19
N MET A 142 5.67 1.81 -21.76
CA MET A 142 6.48 0.99 -20.85
C MET A 142 5.81 0.79 -19.49
N ARG A 143 5.10 1.79 -18.97
CA ARG A 143 4.27 1.63 -17.75
C ARG A 143 3.16 0.62 -17.95
N THR A 144 2.47 0.67 -19.09
CA THR A 144 1.42 -0.29 -19.43
C THR A 144 1.97 -1.71 -19.54
N LEU A 145 3.09 -1.90 -20.24
CA LEU A 145 3.74 -3.20 -20.38
C LEU A 145 4.16 -3.80 -19.03
N VAL A 146 4.78 -2.99 -18.17
CA VAL A 146 5.21 -3.45 -16.83
C VAL A 146 4.01 -3.75 -15.91
N ARG A 147 2.91 -3.01 -16.01
CA ARG A 147 1.66 -3.36 -15.30
C ARG A 147 1.14 -4.74 -15.71
N MET A 148 1.15 -5.06 -17.01
CA MET A 148 0.74 -6.39 -17.50
C MET A 148 1.69 -7.50 -17.02
N LEU A 149 3.00 -7.25 -17.00
CA LEU A 149 3.97 -8.19 -16.40
C LEU A 149 3.73 -8.39 -14.90
N ALA A 150 3.36 -7.32 -14.16
CA ALA A 150 3.07 -7.42 -12.74
C ALA A 150 1.84 -8.31 -12.48
N VAL A 151 0.79 -8.17 -13.30
CA VAL A 151 -0.40 -9.04 -13.27
C VAL A 151 -0.03 -10.49 -13.59
N ASP A 152 0.77 -10.73 -14.63
CA ASP A 152 1.25 -12.07 -15.00
C ASP A 152 2.01 -12.75 -13.83
N ALA A 153 2.94 -12.02 -13.22
CA ALA A 153 3.71 -12.50 -12.07
C ALA A 153 2.82 -12.77 -10.84
N ALA A 154 1.86 -11.89 -10.54
CA ALA A 154 0.94 -12.08 -9.42
C ALA A 154 0.03 -13.30 -9.63
N ILE A 155 -0.46 -13.52 -10.85
CA ILE A 155 -1.24 -14.73 -11.19
C ILE A 155 -0.37 -15.98 -11.10
N ALA A 156 0.88 -15.93 -11.57
CA ALA A 156 1.82 -17.04 -11.42
C ALA A 156 2.06 -17.41 -9.95
N LEU A 157 2.23 -16.43 -9.05
CA LEU A 157 2.36 -16.68 -7.61
C LEU A 157 1.14 -17.35 -6.98
N ARG A 158 -0.06 -17.06 -7.49
CA ARG A 158 -1.30 -17.68 -6.99
C ARG A 158 -1.54 -19.08 -7.51
N GLN A 159 -0.96 -19.40 -8.66
CA GLN A 159 -0.96 -20.74 -9.24
C GLN A 159 0.25 -21.57 -8.76
N ASP A 160 0.92 -21.13 -7.70
CA ASP A 160 2.13 -21.74 -7.14
C ASP A 160 3.28 -21.92 -8.16
N ARG A 161 3.29 -21.09 -9.22
CA ARG A 161 4.35 -21.01 -10.24
C ARG A 161 5.39 -19.95 -9.84
N ALA A 162 5.99 -20.13 -8.67
CA ALA A 162 6.92 -19.15 -8.09
C ALA A 162 8.13 -18.84 -8.98
N ARG A 163 8.61 -19.85 -9.73
CA ARG A 163 9.73 -19.67 -10.68
C ARG A 163 9.37 -18.73 -11.82
N ASP A 164 8.22 -18.93 -12.44
CA ASP A 164 7.75 -18.07 -13.53
C ASP A 164 7.56 -16.63 -13.03
N ALA A 165 6.98 -16.47 -11.84
CA ALA A 165 6.84 -15.17 -11.20
C ALA A 165 8.19 -14.50 -10.95
N ALA A 166 9.18 -15.22 -10.43
CA ALA A 166 10.53 -14.69 -10.19
C ALA A 166 11.22 -14.22 -11.48
N GLU A 167 11.02 -14.94 -12.58
CA GLU A 167 11.52 -14.54 -13.90
C GLU A 167 10.79 -13.30 -14.43
N THR A 168 9.46 -13.24 -14.31
CA THR A 168 8.67 -12.08 -14.73
C THR A 168 8.99 -10.83 -13.91
N ILE A 169 9.12 -10.94 -12.58
CA ILE A 169 9.56 -9.84 -11.70
C ILE A 169 10.97 -9.37 -12.09
N SER A 170 11.88 -10.30 -12.39
CA SER A 170 13.22 -9.96 -12.87
C SER A 170 13.18 -9.21 -14.21
N ASN A 171 12.22 -9.49 -15.09
CA ASN A 171 12.03 -8.74 -16.32
C ASN A 171 11.56 -7.31 -16.05
N ILE A 172 10.67 -7.11 -15.07
CA ILE A 172 10.24 -5.77 -14.64
C ILE A 172 11.44 -4.97 -14.13
N ILE A 173 12.26 -5.56 -13.25
CA ILE A 173 13.43 -4.89 -12.65
C ILE A 173 14.47 -4.50 -13.72
N ARG A 174 14.77 -5.39 -14.67
CA ARG A 174 15.68 -5.07 -15.79
C ARG A 174 15.10 -4.02 -16.72
N THR A 175 13.79 -4.03 -16.93
CA THR A 175 13.11 -3.01 -17.73
C THR A 175 13.18 -1.64 -17.06
N ALA A 176 13.02 -1.58 -15.74
CA ALA A 176 13.24 -0.38 -14.96
C ALA A 176 14.69 0.12 -15.06
N GLU A 177 15.67 -0.79 -14.99
CA GLU A 177 17.09 -0.46 -15.17
C GLU A 177 17.40 0.12 -16.56
N HIS A 178 16.85 -0.48 -17.62
CA HIS A 178 17.03 -0.03 -19.00
C HIS A 178 16.52 1.40 -19.24
N LEU A 179 15.44 1.85 -18.57
CA LEU A 179 14.97 3.24 -18.69
C LEU A 179 15.93 4.26 -18.10
N ASN A 180 16.77 3.85 -17.13
CA ASN A 180 17.73 4.77 -16.53
C ASN A 180 18.89 5.10 -17.47
N HIS A 181 19.04 4.39 -18.60
CA HIS A 181 20.05 4.67 -19.63
C HIS A 181 19.71 5.85 -20.54
N ASP A 182 18.50 6.39 -20.45
CA ASP A 182 18.16 7.65 -21.13
C ASP A 182 18.92 8.85 -20.55
N ASP A 183 19.43 8.72 -19.32
CA ASP A 183 20.07 9.80 -18.56
C ASP A 183 19.19 11.08 -18.47
N VAL A 184 17.88 10.91 -18.30
CA VAL A 184 16.92 12.01 -18.08
C VAL A 184 16.21 11.81 -16.75
N VAL A 185 16.01 12.90 -15.99
CA VAL A 185 15.39 12.84 -14.65
C VAL A 185 14.01 12.17 -14.72
N LEU A 186 13.22 12.50 -15.74
CA LEU A 186 11.90 11.88 -15.94
C LEU A 186 12.00 10.36 -16.15
N SER A 187 12.94 9.89 -16.99
CA SER A 187 13.13 8.45 -17.20
C SER A 187 13.58 7.74 -15.93
N SER A 188 14.41 8.38 -15.09
CA SER A 188 14.82 7.87 -13.77
C SER A 188 13.63 7.74 -12.81
N MET A 189 12.74 8.74 -12.77
CA MET A 189 11.49 8.69 -12.00
C MET A 189 10.56 7.58 -12.48
N ILE A 190 10.50 7.34 -13.80
CA ILE A 190 9.67 6.28 -14.37
C ILE A 190 10.30 4.93 -14.05
N GLY A 191 11.60 4.76 -14.25
CA GLY A 191 12.36 3.55 -13.87
C GLY A 191 12.12 3.18 -12.41
N GLN A 192 12.23 4.14 -11.49
CA GLN A 192 11.90 3.92 -10.07
C GLN A 192 10.45 3.46 -9.86
N SER A 193 9.50 4.08 -10.56
CA SER A 193 8.08 3.71 -10.48
C SER A 193 7.84 2.29 -11.00
N LEU A 194 8.49 1.89 -12.09
CA LEU A 194 8.40 0.54 -12.64
C LEU A 194 9.02 -0.50 -11.68
N TYR A 195 10.17 -0.18 -11.08
CA TYR A 195 10.77 -1.02 -10.05
C TYR A 195 9.85 -1.16 -8.83
N THR A 196 9.23 -0.07 -8.38
CA THR A 196 8.30 -0.07 -7.24
C THR A 196 7.17 -1.08 -7.46
N LEU A 197 6.59 -1.10 -8.66
CA LEU A 197 5.58 -2.10 -9.01
C LEU A 197 6.12 -3.53 -9.01
N GLY A 198 7.33 -3.74 -9.54
CA GLY A 198 7.99 -5.05 -9.48
C GLY A 198 8.28 -5.50 -8.05
N GLU A 199 8.66 -4.55 -7.17
CA GLU A 199 8.89 -4.81 -5.74
C GLU A 199 7.59 -5.13 -5.01
N GLU A 200 6.47 -4.49 -5.32
CA GLU A 200 5.18 -4.82 -4.72
C GLU A 200 4.79 -6.29 -5.00
N VAL A 201 4.98 -6.78 -6.23
CA VAL A 201 4.74 -8.20 -6.55
C VAL A 201 5.77 -9.11 -5.88
N LEU A 202 7.02 -8.66 -5.75
CA LEU A 202 8.06 -9.39 -5.01
C LEU A 202 7.68 -9.51 -3.53
N ILE A 203 7.23 -8.42 -2.88
CA ILE A 203 6.77 -8.44 -1.50
C ILE A 203 5.56 -9.37 -1.37
N TYR A 204 4.61 -9.32 -2.31
CA TYR A 204 3.48 -10.26 -2.34
C TYR A 204 3.94 -11.73 -2.39
N GLY A 205 5.00 -12.04 -3.16
CA GLY A 205 5.60 -13.38 -3.18
C GLY A 205 6.35 -13.75 -1.89
N LEU A 206 7.07 -12.81 -1.27
CA LEU A 206 7.74 -13.02 0.02
C LEU A 206 6.72 -13.24 1.15
N ASP A 207 5.65 -12.46 1.16
CA ASP A 207 4.56 -12.56 2.13
C ASP A 207 3.90 -13.94 2.04
N ARG A 208 3.95 -14.63 0.90
CA ARG A 208 3.48 -16.01 0.69
C ARG A 208 4.55 -17.09 0.93
N ALA A 209 5.76 -16.70 1.31
CA ALA A 209 6.95 -17.58 1.31
C ALA A 209 7.15 -18.35 -0.01
N ALA A 210 6.77 -17.73 -1.14
CA ALA A 210 6.76 -18.41 -2.44
C ALA A 210 8.17 -18.61 -3.02
N PHE A 211 9.14 -17.76 -2.65
CA PHE A 211 10.48 -17.79 -3.21
C PHE A 211 11.43 -18.62 -2.37
N ARG A 212 11.89 -19.75 -2.91
CA ARG A 212 12.96 -20.56 -2.31
C ARG A 212 14.32 -20.06 -2.80
N SER A 213 15.38 -20.80 -2.47
CA SER A 213 16.77 -20.46 -2.80
C SER A 213 16.97 -20.10 -4.27
N ASP A 214 16.46 -20.94 -5.18
CA ASP A 214 16.63 -20.77 -6.63
C ASP A 214 15.88 -19.55 -7.19
N GLU A 215 14.63 -19.32 -6.77
CA GLU A 215 13.86 -18.15 -7.16
C GLU A 215 14.47 -16.86 -6.61
N ALA A 216 14.89 -16.88 -5.34
CA ALA A 216 15.55 -15.76 -4.70
C ALA A 216 16.88 -15.42 -5.39
N ALA A 217 17.63 -16.41 -5.86
CA ALA A 217 18.86 -16.20 -6.62
C ALA A 217 18.58 -15.48 -7.95
N VAL A 218 17.52 -15.85 -8.67
CA VAL A 218 17.11 -15.17 -9.91
C VAL A 218 16.77 -13.70 -9.68
N LEU A 219 15.95 -13.43 -8.66
CA LEU A 219 15.57 -12.07 -8.28
C LEU A 219 16.80 -11.25 -7.83
N LEU A 220 17.68 -11.87 -7.03
CA LEU A 220 18.89 -11.24 -6.54
C LEU A 220 19.82 -10.82 -7.69
N LEU A 221 20.00 -11.69 -8.69
CA LEU A 221 20.81 -11.37 -9.87
C LEU A 221 20.24 -10.20 -10.67
N ALA A 222 18.92 -10.00 -10.69
CA ALA A 222 18.30 -8.84 -11.32
C ALA A 222 18.54 -7.56 -10.51
N ILE A 223 18.27 -7.58 -9.20
CA ILE A 223 18.42 -6.40 -8.33
C ILE A 223 19.89 -6.01 -8.17
N GLN A 224 20.84 -6.95 -8.19
CA GLN A 224 22.28 -6.66 -8.08
C GLN A 224 22.84 -5.82 -9.24
N LYS A 225 22.14 -5.74 -10.37
CA LYS A 225 22.56 -4.91 -11.50
C LYS A 225 22.32 -3.41 -11.28
N LEU A 226 21.36 -3.05 -10.43
CA LEU A 226 21.14 -1.65 -10.08
C LEU A 226 22.38 -1.10 -9.36
N ASP A 227 22.64 0.20 -9.38
CA ASP A 227 23.68 0.75 -8.52
C ASP A 227 23.25 0.68 -7.04
N ALA A 228 24.20 0.62 -6.11
CA ALA A 228 23.90 0.56 -4.68
C ALA A 228 23.57 1.94 -4.08
N GLU A 229 24.21 3.00 -4.57
CA GLU A 229 24.06 4.36 -4.06
C GLU A 229 23.03 5.16 -4.85
N ASP A 230 22.96 4.97 -6.16
CA ASP A 230 21.99 5.60 -7.06
C ASP A 230 21.32 4.58 -7.99
N PRO A 231 20.43 3.72 -7.46
CA PRO A 231 19.85 2.61 -8.21
C PRO A 231 19.15 3.01 -9.53
N PHE A 232 18.71 4.26 -9.65
CA PHE A 232 17.98 4.80 -10.80
C PHE A 232 18.70 5.92 -11.53
N ARG A 233 19.99 6.15 -11.23
CA ARG A 233 20.87 7.13 -11.92
C ARG A 233 20.35 8.58 -11.85
N PHE A 234 19.69 8.98 -10.77
CA PHE A 234 19.22 10.36 -10.58
C PHE A 234 20.35 11.40 -10.68
N GLY A 235 21.55 11.09 -10.15
CA GLY A 235 22.70 11.99 -10.23
C GLY A 235 23.17 12.19 -11.66
N THR A 236 23.36 11.10 -12.41
CA THR A 236 23.73 11.17 -13.84
C THR A 236 22.65 11.86 -14.67
N ALA A 237 21.39 11.57 -14.39
CA ALA A 237 20.26 12.18 -15.07
C ALA A 237 20.15 13.69 -14.81
N LEU A 238 20.47 14.16 -13.61
CA LEU A 238 20.50 15.58 -13.30
C LEU A 238 21.69 16.29 -13.94
N HIS A 239 22.86 15.65 -13.96
CA HIS A 239 24.03 16.13 -14.71
C HIS A 239 23.72 16.30 -16.21
N ASN A 240 23.06 15.32 -16.82
CA ASN A 240 22.67 15.42 -18.22
C ASN A 240 21.50 16.40 -18.42
N HIS A 241 20.60 16.56 -17.44
CA HIS A 241 19.57 17.59 -17.48
C HIS A 241 20.16 19.00 -17.50
N LYS A 242 21.21 19.26 -16.71
CA LYS A 242 22.01 20.50 -16.80
C LYS A 242 22.46 20.72 -18.24
N ARG A 243 23.16 19.75 -18.84
CA ARG A 243 23.61 19.80 -20.24
C ARG A 243 22.47 20.07 -21.23
N LEU A 244 21.37 19.32 -21.12
CA LEU A 244 20.19 19.40 -21.99
C LEU A 244 19.42 20.70 -21.86
N PHE A 245 19.53 21.38 -20.72
CA PHE A 245 18.79 22.60 -20.44
C PHE A 245 19.65 23.84 -20.65
N THR A 246 20.78 23.97 -19.96
CA THR A 246 21.58 25.20 -19.97
C THR A 246 22.38 25.34 -21.26
N GLU A 247 23.12 24.31 -21.68
CA GLU A 247 23.91 24.37 -22.92
C GLU A 247 22.99 24.53 -24.15
N TRP A 248 21.91 23.74 -24.20
CA TRP A 248 20.91 23.85 -25.27
C TRP A 248 20.25 25.24 -25.32
N ALA A 249 19.86 25.80 -24.17
CA ALA A 249 19.22 27.12 -24.13
C ALA A 249 20.20 28.23 -24.54
N ILE A 250 21.47 28.13 -24.13
CA ILE A 250 22.52 29.05 -24.57
C ILE A 250 22.69 28.94 -26.09
N GLU A 251 22.85 27.74 -26.64
CA GLU A 251 23.03 27.55 -28.08
C GLU A 251 21.83 28.03 -28.89
N ARG A 252 20.60 27.73 -28.44
CA ARG A 252 19.37 28.06 -29.15
C ARG A 252 18.98 29.53 -29.07
N TYR A 253 19.29 30.20 -27.96
CA TYR A 253 18.79 31.56 -27.68
C TYR A 253 19.88 32.63 -27.63
N SER A 254 21.13 32.31 -28.00
CA SER A 254 22.26 33.24 -27.95
C SER A 254 22.33 34.24 -29.11
N ASP A 255 21.41 34.24 -30.07
CA ASP A 255 21.28 35.31 -31.06
C ASP A 255 20.11 36.25 -30.75
N ASP A 256 20.08 37.41 -31.42
CA ASP A 256 19.07 38.45 -31.12
C ASP A 256 17.64 37.98 -31.45
N ASP A 257 17.49 37.07 -32.42
CA ASP A 257 16.21 36.43 -32.76
C ASP A 257 15.85 35.30 -31.77
N GLY A 258 16.84 34.70 -31.13
CA GLY A 258 16.73 33.60 -30.18
C GLY A 258 15.97 33.97 -28.91
N LEU A 259 16.04 35.21 -28.43
CA LEU A 259 15.22 35.66 -27.30
C LEU A 259 13.74 35.83 -27.66
N ILE A 260 13.46 36.25 -28.89
CA ILE A 260 12.08 36.32 -29.40
C ILE A 260 11.52 34.89 -29.47
N LEU A 261 12.31 33.96 -30.00
CA LEU A 261 11.96 32.55 -30.04
C LEU A 261 11.79 31.94 -28.65
N ALA A 262 12.71 32.22 -27.70
CA ALA A 262 12.62 31.77 -26.31
C ALA A 262 11.32 32.25 -25.68
N ARG A 263 10.97 33.51 -25.90
CA ARG A 263 9.72 34.10 -25.40
C ARG A 263 8.49 33.40 -25.97
N ASP A 264 8.45 33.16 -27.28
CA ASP A 264 7.32 32.50 -27.93
C ASP A 264 7.18 31.04 -27.46
N GLU A 265 8.29 30.30 -27.46
CA GLU A 265 8.32 28.90 -27.01
C GLU A 265 8.00 28.77 -25.51
N ILE A 266 8.50 29.67 -24.66
CA ILE A 266 8.15 29.71 -23.24
C ILE A 266 6.67 30.06 -23.06
N ASN A 267 6.11 31.00 -23.84
CA ASN A 267 4.68 31.31 -23.74
C ASN A 267 3.80 30.11 -24.17
N GLU A 268 4.27 29.30 -25.12
CA GLU A 268 3.60 28.06 -25.52
C GLU A 268 3.75 26.94 -24.47
N MET A 269 4.91 26.87 -23.80
CA MET A 269 5.20 25.90 -22.73
C MET A 269 4.66 26.32 -21.36
N ALA A 270 4.43 27.62 -21.12
CA ALA A 270 4.15 28.15 -19.80
C ALA A 270 2.80 27.67 -19.28
N PHE A 271 2.86 26.67 -18.41
CA PHE A 271 1.76 26.22 -17.57
C PHE A 271 1.25 27.33 -16.62
N HIS A 272 1.92 28.48 -16.54
CA HIS A 272 1.56 29.60 -15.66
C HIS A 272 1.58 30.96 -16.41
N PRO A 273 0.46 31.70 -16.49
CA PRO A 273 0.36 32.92 -17.31
C PRO A 273 1.25 34.09 -16.86
N ILE A 274 1.60 34.16 -15.56
CA ILE A 274 2.33 35.31 -15.00
C ILE A 274 3.82 35.22 -15.31
N THR A 275 4.40 34.01 -15.35
CA THR A 275 5.84 33.81 -15.54
C THR A 275 6.27 34.03 -16.99
N GLY A 276 5.38 33.79 -17.97
CA GLY A 276 5.65 34.06 -19.38
C GLY A 276 5.86 35.55 -19.68
N VAL A 277 5.13 36.43 -18.98
CA VAL A 277 5.26 37.90 -19.14
C VAL A 277 6.57 38.41 -18.54
N GLU A 278 6.99 37.87 -17.39
CA GLU A 278 8.23 38.29 -16.72
C GLU A 278 9.47 37.80 -17.45
N LEU A 279 9.44 36.60 -18.04
CA LEU A 279 10.51 36.13 -18.92
C LEU A 279 10.57 36.94 -20.22
N ALA A 280 9.41 37.34 -20.75
CA ALA A 280 9.29 38.12 -21.99
C ALA A 280 9.90 39.53 -21.93
N ILE A 281 10.16 40.06 -20.73
CA ILE A 281 10.75 41.40 -20.53
C ILE A 281 12.24 41.36 -20.18
N LEU A 282 12.85 40.18 -20.05
CA LEU A 282 14.27 40.08 -19.76
C LEU A 282 15.10 40.62 -20.92
N SER A 283 16.13 41.42 -20.59
CA SER A 283 17.16 41.75 -21.57
C SER A 283 18.00 40.51 -21.87
N ARG A 284 18.73 40.51 -22.99
CA ARG A 284 19.66 39.46 -23.36
C ARG A 284 20.67 39.15 -22.24
N ASP A 285 21.34 40.20 -21.76
CA ASP A 285 22.35 40.09 -20.71
C ASP A 285 21.75 39.57 -19.40
N ASP A 286 20.48 39.87 -19.11
CA ASP A 286 19.80 39.33 -17.94
C ASP A 286 19.38 37.86 -18.14
N PHE A 287 18.95 37.47 -19.34
CA PHE A 287 18.62 36.09 -19.69
C PHE A 287 19.85 35.19 -19.60
N GLU A 288 20.97 35.56 -20.23
CA GLU A 288 22.24 34.84 -20.16
C GLU A 288 22.75 34.73 -18.71
N ARG A 289 22.67 35.83 -17.93
CA ARG A 289 23.05 35.82 -16.51
C ARG A 289 22.19 34.88 -15.67
N GLN A 290 20.88 34.84 -15.93
CA GLN A 290 19.97 33.94 -15.22
C GLN A 290 20.14 32.47 -15.63
N LEU A 291 20.47 32.18 -16.89
CA LEU A 291 20.83 30.82 -17.32
C LEU A 291 22.09 30.34 -16.59
N HIS A 292 23.13 31.18 -16.49
CA HIS A 292 24.32 30.85 -15.71
C HIS A 292 24.02 30.65 -14.22
N ALA A 293 23.13 31.45 -13.62
CA ALA A 293 22.70 31.26 -12.24
C ALA A 293 21.97 29.91 -12.05
N ALA A 294 21.08 29.54 -12.98
CA ALA A 294 20.42 28.24 -12.97
C ALA A 294 21.40 27.07 -13.11
N ASP A 295 22.44 27.22 -13.95
CA ASP A 295 23.51 26.23 -14.10
C ASP A 295 24.27 25.97 -12.78
N VAL A 296 24.59 27.04 -12.05
CA VAL A 296 25.24 26.96 -10.73
C VAL A 296 24.34 26.26 -9.72
N VAL A 297 23.02 26.51 -9.76
CA VAL A 297 22.08 25.80 -8.89
C VAL A 297 22.03 24.30 -9.22
N LEU A 298 21.94 23.93 -10.51
CA LEU A 298 21.95 22.53 -10.92
C LEU A 298 23.23 21.80 -10.51
N GLU A 299 24.39 22.45 -10.63
CA GLU A 299 25.65 21.89 -10.14
C GLU A 299 25.60 21.63 -8.63
N ARG A 300 25.13 22.60 -7.84
CA ARG A 300 24.98 22.43 -6.38
C ARG A 300 23.96 21.36 -6.02
N MET A 301 22.90 21.20 -6.80
CA MET A 301 21.92 20.12 -6.61
C MET A 301 22.55 18.75 -6.88
N VAL A 302 23.36 18.62 -7.93
CA VAL A 302 24.12 17.40 -8.21
C VAL A 302 25.08 17.09 -7.06
N GLU A 303 25.89 18.07 -6.64
CA GLU A 303 26.80 17.91 -5.50
C GLU A 303 26.06 17.43 -4.24
N ALA A 304 24.87 17.97 -3.97
CA ALA A 304 24.03 17.57 -2.85
C ALA A 304 23.49 16.14 -2.98
N LEU A 305 23.10 15.70 -4.19
CA LEU A 305 22.66 14.31 -4.44
C LEU A 305 23.81 13.29 -4.29
N GLU A 306 25.04 13.70 -4.56
CA GLU A 306 26.23 12.84 -4.40
C GLU A 306 26.75 12.77 -2.95
N MET A 307 26.19 13.57 -2.03
CA MET A 307 26.57 13.53 -0.62
C MET A 307 26.23 12.16 0.00
N ARG A 308 27.19 11.63 0.77
CA ARG A 308 27.02 10.35 1.47
C ARG A 308 26.08 10.45 2.68
N ASP A 309 26.05 11.61 3.33
CA ASP A 309 25.17 11.87 4.48
C ASP A 309 23.81 12.39 4.00
N PRO A 310 22.72 11.60 4.14
CA PRO A 310 21.39 11.99 3.67
C PRO A 310 20.82 13.23 4.38
N GLU A 311 21.16 13.46 5.64
CA GLU A 311 20.65 14.61 6.39
C GLU A 311 21.37 15.90 5.96
N GLN A 312 22.67 15.81 5.69
CA GLN A 312 23.42 16.91 5.09
C GLN A 312 22.90 17.24 3.69
N ALA A 313 22.65 16.23 2.85
CA ALA A 313 22.08 16.40 1.52
C ALA A 313 20.71 17.12 1.60
N ARG A 314 19.84 16.71 2.52
CA ARG A 314 18.53 17.34 2.75
C ARG A 314 18.67 18.80 3.14
N PHE A 315 19.56 19.10 4.08
CA PHE A 315 19.80 20.47 4.52
C PHE A 315 20.25 21.36 3.36
N GLU A 316 21.18 20.90 2.53
CA GLU A 316 21.68 21.67 1.38
C GLU A 316 20.60 21.87 0.31
N ILE A 317 19.81 20.84 0.00
CA ILE A 317 18.69 20.94 -0.94
C ILE A 317 17.61 21.90 -0.42
N GLN A 318 17.22 21.82 0.86
CA GLN A 318 16.25 22.73 1.44
C GLN A 318 16.76 24.18 1.52
N ARG A 319 18.07 24.36 1.63
CA ARG A 319 18.70 25.68 1.51
C ARG A 319 18.60 26.21 0.09
N LEU A 320 18.96 25.38 -0.90
CA LEU A 320 18.85 25.70 -2.33
C LEU A 320 17.41 26.04 -2.74
N ASP A 321 16.43 25.23 -2.35
CA ASP A 321 15.02 25.45 -2.66
C ASP A 321 14.53 26.79 -2.09
N ARG A 322 15.02 27.20 -0.90
CA ARG A 322 14.72 28.52 -0.33
C ARG A 322 15.38 29.66 -1.11
N GLU A 323 16.65 29.54 -1.47
CA GLU A 323 17.36 30.55 -2.28
C GLU A 323 16.66 30.74 -3.65
N VAL A 324 16.27 29.64 -4.31
CA VAL A 324 15.51 29.66 -5.57
C VAL A 324 14.14 30.31 -5.37
N ALA A 325 13.37 29.88 -4.36
CA ALA A 325 12.05 30.45 -4.08
C ALA A 325 12.09 31.95 -3.75
N GLN A 326 13.18 32.43 -3.13
CA GLN A 326 13.41 33.86 -2.84
C GLN A 326 13.86 34.66 -4.07
N GLY A 327 14.28 33.99 -5.14
CA GLY A 327 14.71 34.62 -6.40
C GLY A 327 16.19 34.95 -6.46
N ASP A 328 17.00 34.43 -5.54
CA ASP A 328 18.45 34.69 -5.47
C ASP A 328 19.18 34.22 -6.73
N HIS A 329 18.59 33.24 -7.45
CA HIS A 329 19.14 32.63 -8.66
C HIS A 329 18.37 33.01 -9.95
N GLY A 330 17.51 34.02 -9.86
CA GLY A 330 16.72 34.52 -10.99
C GLY A 330 15.47 33.70 -11.32
N LEU A 331 14.69 34.24 -12.27
CA LEU A 331 13.39 33.72 -12.67
C LEU A 331 13.49 32.39 -13.43
N ILE A 332 14.55 32.20 -14.23
CA ILE A 332 14.78 30.92 -14.94
C ILE A 332 14.94 29.77 -13.94
N ALA A 333 15.73 29.95 -12.89
CA ALA A 333 15.90 28.95 -11.84
C ALA A 333 14.56 28.62 -11.15
N GLN A 334 13.73 29.63 -10.88
CA GLN A 334 12.40 29.43 -10.27
C GLN A 334 11.43 28.63 -11.13
N ILE A 335 11.52 28.76 -12.46
CA ILE A 335 10.56 28.16 -13.39
C ILE A 335 10.97 26.74 -13.78
N PHE A 336 12.26 26.52 -14.05
CA PHE A 336 12.73 25.31 -14.71
C PHE A 336 13.36 24.28 -13.78
N LEU A 337 13.74 24.67 -12.56
CA LEU A 337 14.31 23.70 -11.63
C LEU A 337 13.22 22.81 -11.03
N TYR A 338 13.50 21.51 -11.07
CA TYR A 338 12.66 20.52 -10.39
C TYR A 338 12.67 20.73 -8.88
N PRO A 339 11.59 20.33 -8.17
CA PRO A 339 11.62 20.26 -6.71
C PRO A 339 12.69 19.26 -6.26
N ALA A 340 13.87 19.77 -5.94
CA ALA A 340 15.07 18.99 -5.70
C ALA A 340 14.92 18.08 -4.48
N GLU A 341 14.17 18.55 -3.47
CA GLU A 341 13.86 17.78 -2.27
C GLU A 341 13.11 16.48 -2.58
N GLU A 342 12.17 16.49 -3.52
CA GLU A 342 11.42 15.29 -3.91
C GLU A 342 12.30 14.28 -4.64
N ILE A 343 13.23 14.75 -5.50
CA ILE A 343 14.22 13.89 -6.17
C ILE A 343 15.15 13.23 -5.14
N LEU A 344 15.71 14.01 -4.22
CA LEU A 344 16.57 13.50 -3.15
C LEU A 344 15.83 12.48 -2.28
N ASN A 345 14.61 12.79 -1.84
CA ASN A 345 13.81 11.89 -1.02
C ASN A 345 13.43 10.61 -1.77
N ARG A 346 13.24 10.66 -3.08
CA ARG A 346 13.06 9.48 -3.93
C ARG A 346 14.31 8.63 -4.00
N MET A 347 15.48 9.23 -4.20
CA MET A 347 16.76 8.55 -4.27
C MET A 347 17.10 7.85 -2.94
N ILE A 348 16.94 8.54 -1.80
CA ILE A 348 17.17 7.95 -0.46
C ILE A 348 16.24 6.74 -0.23
N ARG A 349 14.95 6.88 -0.54
CA ARG A 349 13.98 5.78 -0.43
C ARG A 349 14.34 4.60 -1.32
N ALA A 350 14.73 4.88 -2.58
CA ALA A 350 15.18 3.86 -3.52
C ALA A 350 16.41 3.10 -3.01
N ARG A 351 17.44 3.81 -2.53
CA ARG A 351 18.66 3.23 -1.96
C ARG A 351 18.34 2.26 -0.82
N SER A 352 17.52 2.70 0.13
CA SER A 352 17.10 1.89 1.28
C SER A 352 16.35 0.63 0.84
N ARG A 353 15.32 0.77 -0.02
CA ARG A 353 14.49 -0.34 -0.50
C ARG A 353 15.32 -1.38 -1.27
N VAL A 354 16.15 -0.94 -2.23
CA VAL A 354 17.02 -1.83 -3.01
C VAL A 354 18.02 -2.56 -2.09
N GLY A 355 18.62 -1.85 -1.14
CA GLY A 355 19.53 -2.44 -0.15
C GLY A 355 18.87 -3.51 0.72
N GLU A 356 17.67 -3.22 1.26
CA GLU A 356 16.89 -4.17 2.05
C GLU A 356 16.55 -5.43 1.24
N ARG A 357 16.00 -5.27 0.03
CA ARG A 357 15.62 -6.40 -0.84
C ARG A 357 16.82 -7.25 -1.23
N ARG A 358 17.98 -6.64 -1.55
CA ARG A 358 19.23 -7.38 -1.79
C ARG A 358 19.61 -8.25 -0.60
N ASN A 359 19.53 -7.71 0.61
CA ASN A 359 19.91 -8.43 1.81
C ASN A 359 18.93 -9.58 2.10
N THR A 360 17.63 -9.34 2.00
CA THR A 360 16.58 -10.37 2.16
C THR A 360 16.76 -11.50 1.15
N LEU A 361 16.81 -11.19 -0.15
CA LEU A 361 16.98 -12.21 -1.19
C LEU A 361 18.31 -12.95 -1.07
N ARG A 362 19.41 -12.26 -0.71
CA ARG A 362 20.70 -12.90 -0.46
C ARG A 362 20.63 -13.90 0.69
N ARG A 363 19.91 -13.59 1.77
CA ARG A 363 19.76 -14.51 2.92
C ARG A 363 18.99 -15.77 2.53
N ILE A 364 17.96 -15.63 1.70
CA ILE A 364 17.18 -16.77 1.17
C ILE A 364 18.01 -17.59 0.17
N ALA A 365 18.63 -16.92 -0.82
CA ALA A 365 19.36 -17.56 -1.92
C ALA A 365 20.61 -18.36 -1.51
N VAL A 366 21.07 -18.21 -0.27
CA VAL A 366 22.21 -18.98 0.27
C VAL A 366 21.78 -19.90 1.42
N ASP A 367 20.47 -20.19 1.51
CA ASP A 367 19.82 -21.06 2.50
C ASP A 367 20.17 -20.73 3.94
N ARG A 368 20.44 -19.44 4.23
CA ARG A 368 20.73 -18.99 5.60
C ARG A 368 19.47 -18.76 6.43
N VAL A 369 18.32 -18.61 5.78
CA VAL A 369 17.05 -18.24 6.40
C VAL A 369 15.91 -18.92 5.66
N ASP A 370 14.97 -19.49 6.40
CA ASP A 370 13.72 -20.01 5.88
C ASP A 370 12.86 -18.85 5.32
N PRO A 371 12.37 -18.94 4.06
CA PRO A 371 11.43 -17.96 3.50
C PRO A 371 10.23 -17.66 4.41
N LEU A 372 9.78 -18.61 5.23
CA LEU A 372 8.67 -18.43 6.18
C LEU A 372 8.92 -17.32 7.20
N ILE A 373 10.17 -16.95 7.50
CA ILE A 373 10.47 -15.82 8.40
C ILE A 373 10.03 -14.47 7.79
N TYR A 374 9.92 -14.39 6.46
CA TYR A 374 9.45 -13.20 5.75
C TYR A 374 7.96 -13.23 5.42
N ALA A 375 7.32 -14.39 5.59
CA ALA A 375 5.91 -14.58 5.36
C ALA A 375 5.06 -13.63 6.22
N ASN A 376 3.87 -13.30 5.74
CA ASN A 376 2.92 -12.45 6.44
C ASN A 376 1.63 -13.23 6.74
N ALA A 377 1.36 -13.53 8.01
CA ALA A 377 0.18 -14.26 8.47
C ALA A 377 -1.14 -13.72 7.89
N ALA A 378 -1.23 -12.41 7.65
CA ALA A 378 -2.39 -11.78 7.04
C ALA A 378 -2.77 -12.41 5.69
N VAL A 379 -1.81 -12.88 4.90
CA VAL A 379 -2.09 -13.54 3.61
C VAL A 379 -2.82 -14.88 3.80
N TRP A 380 -2.44 -15.67 4.80
CA TRP A 380 -3.13 -16.92 5.12
C TRP A 380 -4.54 -16.65 5.62
N TYR A 381 -4.69 -15.65 6.50
CA TYR A 381 -6.01 -15.24 6.97
C TYR A 381 -6.90 -14.77 5.82
N ARG A 382 -6.40 -13.97 4.88
CA ARG A 382 -7.17 -13.56 3.69
C ARG A 382 -7.60 -14.73 2.82
N ARG A 383 -6.76 -15.76 2.69
CA ARG A 383 -7.12 -17.00 1.96
C ARG A 383 -8.25 -17.74 2.67
N ALA A 384 -8.15 -17.90 3.98
CA ALA A 384 -9.21 -18.51 4.80
C ALA A 384 -10.51 -17.70 4.72
N ALA A 385 -10.41 -16.36 4.78
CA ALA A 385 -11.54 -15.46 4.65
C ALA A 385 -12.30 -15.61 3.34
N ARG A 386 -11.59 -15.72 2.20
CA ARG A 386 -12.26 -15.91 0.90
C ARG A 386 -13.06 -17.19 0.87
N ARG A 387 -12.52 -18.26 1.45
CA ARG A 387 -13.25 -19.54 1.56
C ARG A 387 -14.49 -19.40 2.41
N ILE A 388 -14.37 -18.75 3.57
CA ILE A 388 -15.51 -18.48 4.46
C ILE A 388 -16.56 -17.60 3.75
N ASN A 389 -16.14 -16.55 3.07
CA ASN A 389 -17.04 -15.64 2.35
C ASN A 389 -17.69 -16.29 1.11
N ALA A 390 -17.16 -17.43 0.64
CA ALA A 390 -17.79 -18.23 -0.41
C ALA A 390 -18.83 -19.24 0.14
N LEU A 391 -18.96 -19.36 1.46
CA LEU A 391 -19.99 -20.19 2.09
C LEU A 391 -21.38 -19.54 1.95
N PRO A 392 -22.46 -20.34 1.97
CA PRO A 392 -23.82 -19.81 2.03
C PRO A 392 -24.01 -18.88 3.24
N ALA A 393 -24.78 -17.81 3.06
CA ALA A 393 -25.02 -16.82 4.13
C ALA A 393 -25.62 -17.47 5.38
N GLU A 394 -26.48 -18.47 5.20
CA GLU A 394 -27.09 -19.26 6.28
C GLU A 394 -26.04 -19.99 7.12
N THR A 395 -24.97 -20.49 6.49
CA THR A 395 -23.85 -21.11 7.20
C THR A 395 -23.13 -20.11 8.09
N LEU A 396 -22.89 -18.89 7.59
CA LEU A 396 -22.25 -17.83 8.37
C LEU A 396 -23.12 -17.39 9.55
N THR A 397 -24.44 -17.32 9.37
CA THR A 397 -25.39 -17.05 10.46
C THR A 397 -25.34 -18.15 11.52
N MET A 398 -25.36 -19.43 11.12
CA MET A 398 -25.24 -20.54 12.07
C MET A 398 -23.92 -20.50 12.88
N VAL A 399 -22.80 -20.15 12.24
CA VAL A 399 -21.52 -19.98 12.91
C VAL A 399 -21.61 -18.87 13.97
N ARG A 400 -22.23 -17.74 13.63
CA ARG A 400 -22.38 -16.59 14.54
C ARG A 400 -23.24 -16.93 15.74
N GLU A 401 -24.42 -17.49 15.52
CA GLU A 401 -25.37 -17.86 16.58
C GLU A 401 -24.73 -18.85 17.56
N LEU A 402 -24.05 -19.87 17.05
CA LEU A 402 -23.34 -20.87 17.85
C LEU A 402 -22.22 -20.24 18.70
N VAL A 403 -21.48 -19.28 18.15
CA VAL A 403 -20.35 -18.63 18.84
C VAL A 403 -20.81 -17.53 19.79
N ALA A 404 -21.98 -16.93 19.56
CA ALA A 404 -22.61 -15.96 20.46
C ALA A 404 -23.22 -16.64 21.69
N ASP A 405 -23.84 -17.82 21.52
CA ASP A 405 -24.51 -18.55 22.58
C ASP A 405 -23.91 -19.94 22.77
N SER A 406 -23.00 -20.04 23.73
CA SER A 406 -22.35 -21.30 24.12
C SER A 406 -23.31 -22.37 24.66
N SER A 407 -24.59 -22.06 24.89
CA SER A 407 -25.61 -23.04 25.29
C SER A 407 -26.26 -23.76 24.10
N GLN A 408 -26.11 -23.23 22.89
CA GLN A 408 -26.66 -23.86 21.69
C GLN A 408 -25.91 -25.14 21.31
N SER A 409 -26.69 -26.16 20.91
CA SER A 409 -26.15 -27.39 20.32
C SER A 409 -25.66 -27.14 18.90
N LEU A 410 -24.56 -27.78 18.48
CA LEU A 410 -24.04 -27.64 17.13
C LEU A 410 -25.08 -28.11 16.08
N PRO A 411 -25.55 -27.22 15.18
CA PRO A 411 -26.45 -27.64 14.11
C PRO A 411 -25.80 -28.72 13.23
N ARG A 412 -26.56 -29.76 12.90
CA ARG A 412 -26.07 -30.89 12.09
C ARG A 412 -25.47 -30.44 10.75
N GLU A 413 -26.14 -29.51 10.07
CA GLU A 413 -25.67 -28.96 8.79
C GLU A 413 -24.33 -28.24 8.93
N LEU A 414 -24.15 -27.47 10.02
CA LEU A 414 -22.89 -26.81 10.31
C LEU A 414 -21.78 -27.83 10.63
N ARG A 415 -22.08 -28.89 11.39
CA ARG A 415 -21.14 -29.99 11.65
C ARG A 415 -20.63 -30.60 10.34
N GLU A 416 -21.56 -31.03 9.48
CA GLU A 416 -21.23 -31.63 8.18
C GLU A 416 -20.37 -30.68 7.32
N ARG A 417 -20.62 -29.37 7.42
CA ARG A 417 -19.81 -28.35 6.72
C ARG A 417 -18.40 -28.20 7.29
N LEU A 418 -18.26 -28.11 8.61
CA LEU A 418 -16.96 -27.98 9.29
C LEU A 418 -16.06 -29.19 8.98
N GLU A 419 -16.65 -30.38 8.91
CA GLU A 419 -15.95 -31.62 8.53
C GLU A 419 -15.56 -31.65 7.04
N ALA A 420 -16.39 -31.06 6.17
CA ALA A 420 -16.19 -31.09 4.72
C ALA A 420 -15.12 -30.10 4.22
N ASP A 421 -14.78 -29.05 4.97
CA ASP A 421 -13.80 -28.03 4.57
C ASP A 421 -12.74 -27.77 5.67
N PRO A 422 -11.89 -28.76 5.97
CA PRO A 422 -10.83 -28.60 6.99
C PRO A 422 -9.78 -27.57 6.59
N GLU A 423 -9.66 -27.26 5.28
CA GLU A 423 -8.63 -26.38 4.75
C GLU A 423 -8.78 -24.95 5.25
N VAL A 424 -9.99 -24.48 5.56
CA VAL A 424 -10.19 -23.18 6.23
C VAL A 424 -9.43 -23.15 7.54
N VAL A 425 -9.59 -24.18 8.39
CA VAL A 425 -8.92 -24.26 9.68
C VAL A 425 -7.41 -24.43 9.51
N GLU A 426 -6.97 -25.26 8.57
CA GLU A 426 -5.54 -25.46 8.26
C GLU A 426 -4.85 -24.17 7.83
N LEU A 427 -5.45 -23.36 6.95
CA LEU A 427 -4.90 -22.07 6.54
C LEU A 427 -4.72 -21.13 7.74
N VAL A 428 -5.68 -21.09 8.66
CA VAL A 428 -5.61 -20.23 9.85
C VAL A 428 -4.56 -20.74 10.81
N MET A 429 -4.43 -22.06 10.96
CA MET A 429 -3.38 -22.68 11.75
C MET A 429 -2.00 -22.31 11.22
N GLU A 430 -1.75 -22.51 9.92
CA GLU A 430 -0.49 -22.15 9.27
C GLU A 430 -0.18 -20.66 9.47
N GLY A 431 -1.15 -19.78 9.19
CA GLY A 431 -1.00 -18.34 9.38
C GLY A 431 -0.68 -17.96 10.83
N SER A 432 -1.32 -18.63 11.79
CA SER A 432 -1.12 -18.37 13.23
C SER A 432 0.28 -18.71 13.73
N LEU A 433 1.02 -19.56 13.02
CA LEU A 433 2.38 -19.95 13.37
C LEU A 433 3.44 -18.95 12.89
N LEU A 434 3.06 -17.98 12.05
CA LEU A 434 3.97 -16.98 11.53
C LEU A 434 4.08 -15.78 12.48
N ASP A 435 5.30 -15.30 12.70
CA ASP A 435 5.56 -14.19 13.65
C ASP A 435 5.10 -12.83 13.12
N ARG A 436 5.20 -12.60 11.81
CA ARG A 436 4.83 -11.34 11.17
C ARG A 436 3.38 -11.41 10.72
N CYS A 437 2.56 -10.48 11.20
CA CYS A 437 1.21 -10.24 10.71
C CYS A 437 1.01 -8.74 10.49
N GLN A 438 0.80 -8.33 9.25
CA GLN A 438 0.54 -6.94 8.88
C GLN A 438 -0.67 -6.92 7.96
N PHE A 439 -1.83 -6.52 8.48
CA PHE A 439 -3.01 -6.30 7.64
C PHE A 439 -2.90 -4.96 6.92
N ALA A 440 -2.31 -3.96 7.59
CA ALA A 440 -2.17 -2.59 7.08
C ALA A 440 -1.11 -2.38 5.97
N ALA A 441 -0.15 -3.29 5.80
CA ALA A 441 0.99 -3.10 4.86
C ALA A 441 0.59 -3.02 3.37
N LEU A 442 -0.70 -3.21 3.06
CA LEU A 442 -1.23 -3.26 1.70
C LEU A 442 -2.12 -2.06 1.36
N GLU A 443 -2.20 -1.05 2.25
CA GLU A 443 -3.12 0.09 2.07
C GLU A 443 -2.43 1.45 2.25
N ASP A 444 -2.31 2.18 1.13
CA ASP A 444 -2.16 3.66 1.12
C ASP A 444 -3.52 4.38 1.23
N SER A 445 -4.58 3.62 1.50
CA SER A 445 -5.96 4.06 1.58
C SER A 445 -6.19 5.06 2.72
N PRO A 446 -7.25 5.89 2.64
CA PRO A 446 -7.72 6.63 3.79
C PRO A 446 -7.87 5.72 5.01
N PRO A 447 -7.69 6.27 6.22
CA PRO A 447 -8.01 5.56 7.45
C PRO A 447 -9.51 5.21 7.42
N ALA A 448 -9.81 4.01 6.95
CA ALA A 448 -11.13 3.43 6.93
C ALA A 448 -11.30 2.60 8.21
N LEU A 449 -12.50 2.65 8.77
CA LEU A 449 -12.83 1.89 9.96
C LEU A 449 -12.67 0.40 9.74
N LEU A 450 -13.12 -0.06 8.58
CA LEU A 450 -13.15 -1.46 8.23
C LEU A 450 -12.53 -1.62 6.86
N THR A 451 -11.45 -2.37 6.84
CA THR A 451 -11.02 -3.05 5.64
C THR A 451 -11.75 -4.37 5.56
N TRP A 452 -11.97 -4.83 4.33
CA TRP A 452 -12.48 -6.18 4.08
C TRP A 452 -11.69 -7.25 4.86
N ASP A 453 -10.39 -7.01 5.09
CA ASP A 453 -9.50 -7.91 5.82
C ASP A 453 -9.84 -8.04 7.32
N GLN A 454 -10.23 -6.95 7.97
CA GLN A 454 -10.56 -6.96 9.41
C GLN A 454 -11.90 -7.64 9.67
N TYR A 455 -12.92 -7.35 8.86
CA TYR A 455 -14.20 -8.06 8.89
C TYR A 455 -14.02 -9.57 8.64
N SER A 456 -13.12 -9.88 7.71
CA SER A 456 -12.75 -11.25 7.41
C SER A 456 -12.08 -11.95 8.59
N ALA A 457 -11.19 -11.25 9.32
CA ALA A 457 -10.48 -11.82 10.47
C ALA A 457 -11.42 -12.25 11.61
N ILE A 458 -12.51 -11.50 11.89
CA ILE A 458 -13.48 -11.93 12.90
C ILE A 458 -14.26 -13.17 12.46
N SER A 459 -14.68 -13.22 11.18
CA SER A 459 -15.40 -14.36 10.63
C SER A 459 -14.55 -15.63 10.65
N ILE A 460 -13.25 -15.51 10.39
CA ILE A 460 -12.27 -16.59 10.56
C ILE A 460 -12.23 -17.08 12.00
N GLY A 461 -12.06 -16.17 12.96
CA GLY A 461 -11.99 -16.53 14.37
C GLY A 461 -13.24 -17.26 14.83
N TRP A 462 -14.43 -16.78 14.45
CA TRP A 462 -15.71 -17.44 14.74
C TRP A 462 -15.82 -18.81 14.08
N TYR A 463 -15.38 -18.96 12.84
CA TYR A 463 -15.40 -20.27 12.15
C TYR A 463 -14.54 -21.30 12.90
N VAL A 464 -13.33 -20.93 13.34
CA VAL A 464 -12.47 -21.81 14.14
C VAL A 464 -13.08 -22.11 15.51
N LEU A 465 -13.76 -21.14 16.15
CA LEU A 465 -14.47 -21.37 17.41
C LEU A 465 -15.69 -22.31 17.24
N ALA A 466 -16.37 -22.27 16.09
CA ALA A 466 -17.41 -23.24 15.76
C ALA A 466 -16.82 -24.66 15.60
N ASP A 467 -15.64 -24.80 15.01
CA ASP A 467 -14.91 -26.09 14.96
C ASP A 467 -14.49 -26.57 16.35
N VAL A 468 -14.07 -25.66 17.25
CA VAL A 468 -13.83 -26.00 18.67
C VAL A 468 -15.07 -26.62 19.31
N ARG A 469 -16.26 -26.06 19.06
CA ARG A 469 -17.53 -26.59 19.61
C ARG A 469 -17.80 -28.01 19.12
N ARG A 470 -17.56 -28.28 17.84
CA ARG A 470 -17.64 -29.62 17.27
C ARG A 470 -16.68 -30.58 17.97
N LEU A 471 -15.41 -30.22 18.07
CA LEU A 471 -14.38 -31.05 18.72
C LEU A 471 -14.67 -31.29 20.21
N LEU A 472 -15.28 -30.33 20.90
CA LEU A 472 -15.74 -30.50 22.29
C LEU A 472 -16.88 -31.53 22.41
N GLU A 473 -17.83 -31.54 21.47
CA GLU A 473 -18.88 -32.56 21.40
C GLU A 473 -18.30 -33.95 21.08
N ASP A 474 -17.28 -34.00 20.23
CA ASP A 474 -16.55 -35.23 19.85
C ASP A 474 -15.54 -35.71 20.91
N GLN A 475 -15.34 -34.93 21.99
CA GLN A 475 -14.38 -35.19 23.07
C GLN A 475 -12.91 -35.22 22.61
N GLU A 476 -12.56 -34.49 21.54
CA GLU A 476 -11.21 -34.39 21.01
C GLU A 476 -10.42 -33.23 21.66
N TYR A 477 -10.20 -33.30 22.98
CA TYR A 477 -9.67 -32.18 23.77
C TYR A 477 -8.27 -31.69 23.39
N ALA A 478 -7.43 -32.55 22.80
CA ALA A 478 -6.13 -32.12 22.27
C ALA A 478 -6.31 -31.18 21.06
N ALA A 479 -7.17 -31.55 20.11
CA ALA A 479 -7.48 -30.72 18.95
C ALA A 479 -8.17 -29.40 19.36
N VAL A 480 -9.04 -29.45 20.38
CA VAL A 480 -9.61 -28.24 21.00
C VAL A 480 -8.51 -27.27 21.48
N GLY A 481 -7.50 -27.79 22.19
CA GLY A 481 -6.35 -27.02 22.64
C GLY A 481 -5.60 -26.32 21.50
N ASP A 482 -5.37 -27.04 20.40
CA ASP A 482 -4.75 -26.49 19.20
C ASP A 482 -5.59 -25.37 18.58
N ARG A 483 -6.90 -25.57 18.41
CA ARG A 483 -7.78 -24.56 17.78
C ARG A 483 -7.96 -23.31 18.64
N LEU A 484 -8.08 -23.47 19.95
CA LEU A 484 -8.11 -22.33 20.88
C LEU A 484 -6.79 -21.54 20.84
N SER A 485 -5.65 -22.23 20.77
CA SER A 485 -4.32 -21.58 20.62
C SER A 485 -4.23 -20.77 19.33
N VAL A 486 -4.79 -21.27 18.24
CA VAL A 486 -4.82 -20.59 16.93
C VAL A 486 -5.60 -19.29 17.02
N VAL A 487 -6.77 -19.29 17.68
CA VAL A 487 -7.59 -18.07 17.85
C VAL A 487 -6.89 -17.07 18.80
N LEU A 488 -6.18 -17.53 19.83
CA LEU A 488 -5.36 -16.66 20.69
C LEU A 488 -4.25 -15.97 19.89
N ARG A 489 -3.55 -16.70 19.01
CA ARG A 489 -2.52 -16.11 18.14
C ARG A 489 -3.10 -15.14 17.12
N LEU A 490 -4.25 -15.45 16.52
CA LEU A 490 -4.97 -14.53 15.64
C LEU A 490 -5.36 -13.23 16.39
N SER A 491 -5.89 -13.35 17.61
CA SER A 491 -6.18 -12.21 18.48
C SER A 491 -4.92 -11.36 18.74
N ARG A 492 -3.79 -11.99 19.07
CA ARG A 492 -2.50 -11.30 19.25
C ARG A 492 -2.01 -10.62 17.96
N HIS A 493 -2.18 -11.25 16.80
CA HIS A 493 -1.85 -10.65 15.51
C HIS A 493 -2.69 -9.41 15.21
N LEU A 494 -3.98 -9.45 15.49
CA LEU A 494 -4.88 -8.30 15.36
C LEU A 494 -4.54 -7.18 16.35
N ALA A 495 -4.17 -7.52 17.58
CA ALA A 495 -3.68 -6.56 18.58
C ALA A 495 -2.41 -5.84 18.11
N GLY A 496 -1.56 -6.50 17.33
CA GLY A 496 -0.33 -5.94 16.76
C GLY A 496 -0.51 -5.07 15.51
N ASP A 497 -1.69 -5.07 14.87
CA ASP A 497 -1.95 -4.36 13.61
C ASP A 497 -2.06 -2.82 13.78
N GLN A 498 -2.08 -2.35 15.02
CA GLN A 498 -2.16 -0.93 15.38
C GLN A 498 -3.37 -0.21 14.75
N ARG A 499 -4.50 -0.91 14.55
CA ARG A 499 -5.78 -0.32 14.12
C ARG A 499 -6.83 -0.55 15.18
N LEU A 500 -7.64 0.46 15.45
CA LEU A 500 -8.51 0.47 16.62
C LEU A 500 -9.60 -0.61 16.52
N ILE A 501 -10.13 -0.84 15.33
CA ILE A 501 -11.04 -1.97 15.07
C ILE A 501 -10.36 -3.33 15.26
N SER A 502 -9.09 -3.47 14.86
CA SER A 502 -8.33 -4.72 15.02
C SER A 502 -8.15 -5.04 16.51
N ALA A 503 -7.90 -4.02 17.34
CA ALA A 503 -7.82 -4.16 18.79
C ALA A 503 -9.16 -4.59 19.43
N VAL A 504 -10.29 -4.04 18.96
CA VAL A 504 -11.63 -4.44 19.42
C VAL A 504 -11.93 -5.90 19.04
N ILE A 505 -11.66 -6.29 17.80
CA ILE A 505 -11.84 -7.68 17.33
C ILE A 505 -10.92 -8.62 18.12
N ALA A 506 -9.66 -8.23 18.35
CA ALA A 506 -8.72 -9.03 19.16
C ALA A 506 -9.29 -9.32 20.55
N HIS A 507 -9.83 -8.30 21.22
CA HIS A 507 -10.42 -8.46 22.55
C HIS A 507 -11.69 -9.33 22.51
N ASP A 508 -12.60 -9.15 21.54
CA ASP A 508 -13.79 -10.01 21.42
C ASP A 508 -13.42 -11.49 21.19
N LEU A 509 -12.49 -11.78 20.27
CA LEU A 509 -12.01 -13.14 20.03
C LEU A 509 -11.41 -13.76 21.30
N TYR A 510 -10.61 -13.00 22.06
CA TYR A 510 -10.04 -13.47 23.32
C TYR A 510 -11.14 -13.83 24.34
N ARG A 511 -12.14 -12.96 24.51
CA ARG A 511 -13.26 -13.18 25.44
C ARG A 511 -14.02 -14.47 25.09
N ARG A 512 -14.25 -14.72 23.80
CA ARG A 512 -14.93 -15.94 23.31
C ARG A 512 -14.07 -17.19 23.46
N VAL A 513 -12.76 -17.09 23.30
CA VAL A 513 -11.85 -18.19 23.65
C VAL A 513 -11.94 -18.50 25.14
N TRP A 514 -11.92 -17.46 25.99
CA TRP A 514 -11.97 -17.64 27.44
C TRP A 514 -13.26 -18.32 27.91
N SER A 515 -14.41 -17.96 27.33
CA SER A 515 -15.69 -18.60 27.68
C SER A 515 -15.77 -20.09 27.31
N LEU A 516 -14.88 -20.57 26.43
CA LEU A 516 -14.72 -22.00 26.12
C LEU A 516 -13.64 -22.66 26.98
N ILE A 517 -12.59 -21.93 27.36
CA ILE A 517 -11.52 -22.45 28.23
C ILE A 517 -12.05 -22.69 29.64
N GLU A 518 -12.77 -21.72 30.21
CA GLU A 518 -13.19 -21.71 31.61
C GLU A 518 -14.01 -22.96 32.01
N PRO A 519 -15.09 -23.34 31.30
CA PRO A 519 -15.82 -24.58 31.59
C PRO A 519 -14.99 -25.85 31.39
N GLY A 520 -14.04 -25.84 30.46
CA GLY A 520 -13.14 -26.96 30.20
C GLY A 520 -12.13 -27.19 31.32
N LEU A 521 -11.69 -26.12 31.99
CA LEU A 521 -10.88 -26.19 33.21
C LEU A 521 -11.71 -26.69 34.40
N GLU A 522 -12.90 -26.13 34.62
CA GLU A 522 -13.79 -26.51 35.73
C GLU A 522 -14.21 -27.97 35.70
N SER A 523 -14.33 -28.53 34.50
CA SER A 523 -14.72 -29.92 34.30
C SER A 523 -13.53 -30.89 34.16
N GLU A 524 -12.30 -30.42 34.39
CA GLU A 524 -11.06 -31.19 34.25
C GLU A 524 -10.92 -31.89 32.88
N ARG A 525 -11.53 -31.32 31.83
CA ARG A 525 -11.52 -31.92 30.47
C ARG A 525 -10.21 -31.68 29.73
N PHE A 526 -9.46 -30.65 30.10
CA PHE A 526 -8.16 -30.38 29.48
C PHE A 526 -7.03 -31.07 30.21
N GLU A 527 -6.25 -31.85 29.46
CA GLU A 527 -5.02 -32.44 29.96
C GLU A 527 -3.95 -31.35 30.21
N THR A 528 -2.98 -31.66 31.08
CA THR A 528 -1.89 -30.75 31.44
C THR A 528 -1.12 -30.18 30.23
N PRO A 529 -0.80 -30.96 29.15
CA PRO A 529 -0.16 -30.39 27.96
C PRO A 529 -0.99 -29.28 27.29
N THR A 530 -2.31 -29.50 27.17
CA THR A 530 -3.25 -28.51 26.62
C THR A 530 -3.31 -27.26 27.52
N LYS A 531 -3.45 -27.43 28.84
CA LYS A 531 -3.43 -26.31 29.80
C LYS A 531 -2.16 -25.45 29.64
N ARG A 532 -0.98 -26.08 29.52
CA ARG A 532 0.31 -25.39 29.34
C ARG A 532 0.41 -24.64 28.01
N GLN A 533 -0.09 -25.26 26.93
CA GLN A 533 -0.12 -24.65 25.61
C GLN A 533 -0.97 -23.37 25.65
N LEU A 534 -2.20 -23.46 26.16
CA LEU A 534 -3.08 -22.30 26.30
C LEU A 534 -2.47 -21.20 27.18
N LEU A 535 -1.85 -21.58 28.31
CA LEU A 535 -1.20 -20.62 29.20
C LEU A 535 -0.04 -19.89 28.51
N ARG A 536 0.77 -20.61 27.71
CA ARG A 536 1.86 -20.02 26.93
C ARG A 536 1.35 -18.97 25.95
N GLU A 537 0.27 -19.26 25.23
CA GLU A 537 -0.32 -18.31 24.28
C GLU A 537 -0.92 -17.10 25.00
N MET A 538 -1.58 -17.29 26.15
CA MET A 538 -2.13 -16.18 26.95
C MET A 538 -1.05 -15.26 27.53
N PHE A 539 0.11 -15.82 27.91
CA PHE A 539 1.27 -15.03 28.35
C PHE A 539 1.98 -14.28 27.22
N ALA A 540 1.74 -14.64 25.97
CA ALA A 540 2.34 -13.97 24.82
C ALA A 540 1.69 -12.60 24.52
N PHE A 541 0.58 -12.25 25.19
CA PHE A 541 -0.05 -10.93 25.12
C PHE A 541 0.75 -9.90 25.92
N MET A 542 0.76 -8.64 25.47
CA MET A 542 1.47 -7.57 26.17
C MET A 542 0.77 -7.23 27.51
N PRO A 543 1.42 -7.33 28.67
CA PRO A 543 0.73 -7.17 29.96
C PRO A 543 0.05 -5.81 30.18
N ARG A 544 0.62 -4.74 29.59
CA ARG A 544 0.07 -3.39 29.69
C ARG A 544 -1.07 -3.15 28.70
N ASP A 545 -1.00 -3.70 27.51
CA ASP A 545 -1.99 -3.45 26.46
C ASP A 545 -2.21 -4.73 25.66
N PRO A 546 -2.86 -5.75 26.26
CA PRO A 546 -2.88 -7.09 25.69
C PRO A 546 -3.49 -7.10 24.30
N PHE A 547 -4.51 -6.27 24.07
CA PHE A 547 -5.24 -6.20 22.81
C PHE A 547 -4.84 -5.00 21.93
N GLY A 548 -3.81 -4.23 22.31
CA GLY A 548 -3.27 -3.16 21.49
C GLY A 548 -4.14 -1.91 21.38
N HIS A 549 -5.07 -1.67 22.32
CA HIS A 549 -6.00 -0.54 22.27
C HIS A 549 -5.29 0.82 22.38
N GLU A 550 -4.29 0.96 23.27
CA GLU A 550 -3.54 2.22 23.43
C GLU A 550 -2.69 2.50 22.19
N ALA A 551 -1.96 1.49 21.70
CA ALA A 551 -1.11 1.61 20.51
C ALA A 551 -1.94 1.91 19.25
N ALA A 552 -3.08 1.24 19.08
CA ALA A 552 -3.97 1.43 17.95
C ALA A 552 -4.63 2.82 17.93
N LEU A 553 -5.07 3.31 19.10
CA LEU A 553 -5.66 4.65 19.23
C LEU A 553 -4.67 5.73 18.76
N GLU A 554 -3.43 5.64 19.22
CA GLU A 554 -2.39 6.59 18.84
C GLU A 554 -2.04 6.50 17.35
N ALA A 555 -1.90 5.29 16.82
CA ALA A 555 -1.60 5.09 15.41
C ALA A 555 -2.72 5.63 14.49
N ASP A 556 -4.00 5.40 14.82
CA ASP A 556 -5.11 5.92 14.01
C ASP A 556 -5.24 7.44 14.08
N ARG A 557 -4.93 8.08 15.23
CA ARG A 557 -4.81 9.55 15.31
C ARG A 557 -3.75 10.07 14.35
N GLN A 558 -2.58 9.44 14.34
CA GLN A 558 -1.48 9.81 13.46
C GLN A 558 -1.82 9.61 11.98
N ARG A 559 -2.56 8.55 11.63
CA ARG A 559 -3.04 8.30 10.25
C ARG A 559 -4.10 9.29 9.80
N LEU A 560 -5.01 9.67 10.70
CA LEU A 560 -6.07 10.64 10.42
C LEU A 560 -5.54 12.06 10.24
N ARG A 561 -4.47 12.42 10.95
CA ARG A 561 -3.94 13.78 10.94
C ARG A 561 -3.64 14.32 9.53
N PRO A 562 -2.85 13.66 8.65
CA PRO A 562 -2.61 14.15 7.29
C PRO A 562 -3.90 14.29 6.45
N TRP A 563 -4.88 13.41 6.66
CA TRP A 563 -6.15 13.43 5.94
C TRP A 563 -7.01 14.62 6.35
N LEU A 564 -7.11 14.88 7.65
CA LEU A 564 -7.85 16.01 8.18
C LEU A 564 -7.17 17.33 7.80
N LEU A 565 -5.83 17.39 7.85
CA LEU A 565 -5.06 18.55 7.37
C LEU A 565 -5.30 18.84 5.88
N ALA A 566 -5.28 17.81 5.04
CA ALA A 566 -5.51 17.97 3.60
C ALA A 566 -6.94 18.43 3.26
N ALA A 567 -7.89 18.23 4.17
CA ALA A 567 -9.27 18.70 4.03
C ALA A 567 -9.50 20.12 4.59
N MET A 568 -8.51 20.69 5.29
CA MET A 568 -8.59 22.02 5.90
C MET A 568 -8.08 23.11 4.93
N PRO A 569 -8.55 24.37 5.08
CA PRO A 569 -7.98 25.50 4.35
C PRO A 569 -6.49 25.71 4.68
N ASP A 570 -5.68 25.98 3.66
CA ASP A 570 -4.21 26.13 3.79
C ASP A 570 -3.76 27.44 4.48
N ASP A 571 -4.67 28.40 4.70
CA ASP A 571 -4.33 29.77 5.10
C ASP A 571 -4.27 30.02 6.62
N ASP A 572 -4.63 29.05 7.46
CA ASP A 572 -4.59 29.19 8.92
C ASP A 572 -3.53 28.30 9.58
N GLU A 573 -2.40 28.92 9.92
CA GLU A 573 -1.26 28.29 10.63
C GLU A 573 -1.64 27.70 12.01
N ARG A 574 -2.81 28.05 12.57
CA ARG A 574 -3.29 27.52 13.86
C ARG A 574 -3.99 26.17 13.72
N LEU A 575 -4.54 25.86 12.54
CA LEU A 575 -5.32 24.65 12.31
C LEU A 575 -4.56 23.36 12.62
N PRO A 576 -3.26 23.19 12.26
CA PRO A 576 -2.52 22.01 12.66
C PRO A 576 -2.41 21.83 14.18
N ILE A 577 -2.21 22.90 14.93
CA ILE A 577 -2.10 22.87 16.39
C ILE A 577 -3.46 22.52 17.03
N LEU A 578 -4.55 23.09 16.52
CA LEU A 578 -5.90 22.81 16.99
C LEU A 578 -6.31 21.37 16.68
N LEU A 579 -5.97 20.88 15.48
CA LEU A 579 -6.20 19.51 15.07
C LEU A 579 -5.45 18.52 15.97
N ASP A 580 -4.17 18.79 16.28
CA ASP A 580 -3.37 17.95 17.17
C ASP A 580 -4.00 17.87 18.57
N ARG A 581 -4.39 19.01 19.14
CA ARG A 581 -5.11 19.06 20.44
C ARG A 581 -6.46 18.33 20.40
N MET A 582 -7.17 18.42 19.28
CA MET A 582 -8.44 17.73 19.09
C MET A 582 -8.20 16.21 19.07
N LEU A 583 -7.29 15.73 18.22
CA LEU A 583 -6.97 14.30 18.08
C LEU A 583 -6.45 13.71 19.39
N GLU A 584 -5.58 14.41 20.13
CA GLU A 584 -5.11 14.00 21.46
C GLU A 584 -6.25 13.77 22.46
N ARG A 585 -7.32 14.59 22.38
CA ARG A 585 -8.49 14.52 23.26
C ARG A 585 -9.58 13.56 22.77
N THR A 586 -9.54 13.11 21.52
CA THR A 586 -10.51 12.19 20.93
C THR A 586 -10.38 10.82 21.59
N THR A 587 -11.43 10.33 22.27
CA THR A 587 -11.44 8.98 22.86
C THR A 587 -11.54 7.90 21.77
N GLY A 588 -11.33 6.63 22.13
CA GLY A 588 -11.43 5.53 21.16
C GLY A 588 -12.80 5.45 20.48
N GLU A 589 -13.90 5.64 21.22
CA GLU A 589 -15.25 5.62 20.64
C GLU A 589 -15.47 6.74 19.63
N HIS A 590 -15.06 7.97 19.97
CA HIS A 590 -15.15 9.09 19.06
C HIS A 590 -14.28 8.88 17.81
N LEU A 591 -13.09 8.30 17.98
CA LEU A 591 -12.21 8.01 16.85
C LEU A 591 -12.79 6.94 15.94
N LEU A 592 -13.38 5.88 16.50
CA LEU A 592 -14.10 4.87 15.73
C LEU A 592 -15.30 5.49 15.01
N GLY A 593 -16.12 6.30 15.68
CA GLY A 593 -17.23 7.01 15.04
C GLY A 593 -16.77 7.88 13.87
N LEU A 594 -15.65 8.59 14.02
CA LEU A 594 -15.04 9.35 12.94
C LEU A 594 -14.56 8.44 11.78
N LEU A 595 -13.90 7.33 12.09
CA LEU A 595 -13.44 6.37 11.10
C LEU A 595 -14.61 5.73 10.33
N VAL A 596 -15.74 5.43 10.99
CA VAL A 596 -16.97 4.93 10.32
C VAL A 596 -17.37 5.91 9.23
N LEU A 597 -17.42 7.19 9.57
CA LEU A 597 -17.97 8.24 8.72
C LEU A 597 -17.01 8.63 7.59
N LEU A 598 -15.72 8.39 7.76
CA LEU A 598 -14.72 8.55 6.72
C LEU A 598 -14.60 7.34 5.79
N THR A 599 -15.27 6.22 6.09
CA THR A 599 -15.22 5.03 5.25
C THR A 599 -16.10 5.25 4.01
N PRO A 600 -15.54 5.31 2.79
CA PRO A 600 -16.33 5.65 1.59
C PRO A 600 -17.35 4.57 1.19
N GLU A 601 -17.30 3.42 1.87
CA GLU A 601 -18.09 2.23 1.58
C GLU A 601 -19.22 1.98 2.57
N VAL A 602 -19.71 2.99 3.31
CA VAL A 602 -20.85 2.80 4.24
C VAL A 602 -22.02 2.07 3.56
N ASP A 603 -22.33 2.41 2.30
CA ASP A 603 -23.39 1.75 1.52
C ASP A 603 -23.11 0.26 1.22
N ARG A 604 -21.84 -0.15 1.06
CA ARG A 604 -21.46 -1.57 0.93
C ARG A 604 -21.45 -2.26 2.29
N LEU A 605 -21.06 -1.53 3.34
CA LEU A 605 -21.17 -2.01 4.70
C LEU A 605 -22.64 -2.40 4.94
N GLU A 606 -23.65 -1.59 4.63
CA GLU A 606 -25.07 -1.94 4.86
C GLU A 606 -25.48 -3.32 4.29
N GLN A 607 -24.94 -3.73 3.14
CA GLN A 607 -25.23 -5.04 2.53
C GLN A 607 -24.44 -6.20 3.16
N THR A 608 -23.37 -5.89 3.88
CA THR A 608 -22.45 -6.85 4.53
C THR A 608 -22.55 -6.81 6.06
N ILE A 609 -23.36 -5.88 6.62
CA ILE A 609 -23.26 -5.35 7.99
C ILE A 609 -23.86 -6.25 9.08
N HIS A 610 -24.65 -7.29 8.78
CA HIS A 610 -25.36 -8.01 9.84
C HIS A 610 -24.52 -8.43 11.07
N PRO A 611 -23.23 -8.85 10.98
CA PRO A 611 -22.43 -9.10 12.18
C PRO A 611 -21.73 -7.86 12.75
N PHE A 612 -21.50 -6.84 11.93
CA PHE A 612 -20.88 -5.58 12.36
C PHE A 612 -21.86 -4.76 13.19
N GLU A 613 -23.14 -4.71 12.78
CA GLU A 613 -24.21 -4.14 13.60
C GLU A 613 -24.29 -4.84 14.95
N GLU A 614 -24.20 -6.17 15.07
CA GLU A 614 -24.21 -6.80 16.41
C GLU A 614 -22.95 -6.52 17.23
N ILE A 615 -21.73 -6.65 16.68
CA ILE A 615 -20.53 -6.36 17.47
C ILE A 615 -20.48 -4.88 17.85
N VAL A 616 -20.80 -4.00 16.89
CA VAL A 616 -20.71 -2.57 17.11
C VAL A 616 -21.89 -2.06 17.90
N LEU A 617 -23.10 -2.54 17.69
CA LEU A 617 -24.24 -2.16 18.52
C LEU A 617 -24.17 -2.83 19.90
N ASP A 618 -23.76 -4.08 20.06
CA ASP A 618 -23.66 -4.68 21.41
C ASP A 618 -22.52 -4.08 22.22
N TRP A 619 -21.36 -3.79 21.60
CA TRP A 619 -20.26 -3.13 22.31
C TRP A 619 -20.47 -1.63 22.42
N PHE A 620 -20.92 -0.97 21.35
CA PHE A 620 -20.96 0.49 21.30
C PHE A 620 -22.34 1.11 21.48
N THR A 621 -23.49 0.46 21.33
CA THR A 621 -24.77 1.11 21.71
C THR A 621 -24.78 1.54 23.19
N PRO A 622 -24.11 0.81 24.12
CA PRO A 622 -23.91 1.30 25.48
C PRO A 622 -22.83 2.40 25.63
N LEU A 623 -21.91 2.55 24.67
CA LEU A 623 -20.69 3.39 24.79
C LEU A 623 -20.68 4.65 23.87
N ILE A 624 -21.39 4.60 22.75
CA ILE A 624 -21.55 5.67 21.76
C ILE A 624 -22.91 6.31 22.02
N ASP A 625 -22.85 7.48 22.64
CA ASP A 625 -23.96 8.42 22.65
C ASP A 625 -24.12 8.96 21.21
N MET A 626 -25.06 8.40 20.46
CA MET A 626 -25.33 8.82 19.07
C MET A 626 -25.78 10.29 19.01
N ASP A 627 -26.45 10.79 20.06
CA ASP A 627 -26.78 12.22 20.16
C ASP A 627 -25.50 13.05 20.33
N ALA A 628 -24.47 12.54 21.03
CA ALA A 628 -23.17 13.20 21.12
C ALA A 628 -22.39 13.17 19.81
N VAL A 629 -22.51 12.11 19.00
CA VAL A 629 -21.91 12.04 17.65
C VAL A 629 -22.62 13.02 16.71
N GLU A 630 -23.95 13.03 16.67
CA GLU A 630 -24.72 14.01 15.88
C GLU A 630 -24.44 15.45 16.33
N GLN A 631 -24.39 15.71 17.64
CA GLN A 631 -23.97 17.00 18.18
C GLN A 631 -22.53 17.35 17.80
N TRP A 632 -21.63 16.37 17.67
CA TRP A 632 -20.26 16.59 17.23
C TRP A 632 -20.20 17.00 15.74
N PHE A 633 -21.03 16.44 14.87
CA PHE A 633 -21.14 16.87 13.46
C PHE A 633 -21.80 18.23 13.30
N SER A 634 -22.90 18.48 14.01
CA SER A 634 -23.47 19.83 14.10
C SER A 634 -22.40 20.84 14.51
N ARG A 635 -21.52 20.45 15.46
CA ARG A 635 -20.41 21.29 15.89
C ARG A 635 -19.28 21.42 14.87
N ILE A 636 -19.09 20.50 13.91
CA ILE A 636 -18.11 20.64 12.80
C ILE A 636 -18.63 21.63 11.77
N ASP A 637 -19.93 21.58 11.46
CA ASP A 637 -20.57 22.57 10.60
C ASP A 637 -20.61 23.94 11.30
N ASP A 638 -20.84 23.98 12.62
CA ASP A 638 -20.66 25.19 13.43
C ASP A 638 -19.18 25.61 13.47
N TRP A 639 -18.22 24.68 13.49
CA TRP A 639 -16.77 24.96 13.44
C TRP A 639 -16.37 25.69 12.17
N ARG A 640 -16.95 25.31 11.03
CA ARG A 640 -16.79 26.02 9.75
C ARG A 640 -17.36 27.44 9.80
N GLY A 641 -18.40 27.67 10.60
CA GLY A 641 -18.97 28.99 10.87
C GLY A 641 -18.18 29.83 11.88
N ASP A 642 -17.69 29.22 12.96
CA ASP A 642 -17.06 29.89 14.10
C ASP A 642 -15.53 30.07 13.96
N ALA A 643 -14.86 29.28 13.10
CA ALA A 643 -13.50 29.59 12.67
C ALA A 643 -13.43 30.99 12.01
N ALA A 644 -14.53 31.45 11.41
CA ALA A 644 -14.64 32.82 10.89
C ALA A 644 -14.82 33.89 11.99
N THR A 645 -15.16 33.52 13.23
CA THR A 645 -15.47 34.44 14.34
C THR A 645 -14.41 34.47 15.45
N GLY A 646 -13.42 33.56 15.42
CA GLY A 646 -12.20 33.63 16.24
C GLY A 646 -12.33 33.19 17.70
N ASN A 647 -13.41 32.48 18.08
CA ASN A 647 -13.70 32.12 19.47
C ASN A 647 -13.48 30.63 19.79
N VAL A 648 -12.27 30.13 19.55
CA VAL A 648 -11.96 28.70 19.61
C VAL A 648 -11.67 28.19 21.04
N GLU A 649 -11.24 29.05 21.97
CA GLU A 649 -10.80 28.62 23.32
C GLU A 649 -11.95 28.27 24.29
N ALA A 650 -13.10 28.96 24.20
CA ALA A 650 -14.23 28.75 25.11
C ALA A 650 -14.94 27.39 24.95
N MET A 651 -14.76 26.71 23.82
CA MET A 651 -15.37 25.39 23.54
C MET A 651 -14.63 24.21 24.21
N PHE A 652 -13.37 24.38 24.60
CA PHE A 652 -12.53 23.30 25.10
C PHE A 652 -12.61 23.08 26.62
N GLU A 653 -13.30 23.97 27.36
CA GLU A 653 -13.34 23.96 28.83
C GLU A 653 -14.57 23.23 29.43
N SER A 654 -15.61 22.91 28.66
CA SER A 654 -16.82 22.24 29.18
C SER A 654 -16.84 20.73 28.94
N ARG A 655 -16.03 19.92 29.65
CA ARG A 655 -16.20 18.44 29.61
C ARG A 655 -15.86 17.71 30.91
N SER A 656 -16.88 17.05 31.47
CA SER A 656 -16.81 15.84 32.30
C SER A 656 -17.81 14.81 31.73
N GLY A 657 -17.31 13.64 31.32
CA GLY A 657 -18.00 12.61 30.51
C GLY A 657 -17.64 12.76 29.02
N PRO A 658 -17.29 11.71 28.22
CA PRO A 658 -17.42 10.25 28.32
C PRO A 658 -16.07 9.48 28.47
N VAL A 659 -14.99 10.13 28.93
CA VAL A 659 -13.65 9.52 29.12
C VAL A 659 -13.66 8.24 30.00
N ALA A 660 -14.70 8.05 30.82
CA ALA A 660 -14.84 6.90 31.71
C ALA A 660 -15.07 5.58 30.96
N ALA A 661 -15.74 5.56 29.81
CA ALA A 661 -16.22 4.34 29.17
C ALA A 661 -15.11 3.54 28.48
N TRP A 662 -14.29 4.20 27.65
CA TRP A 662 -13.09 3.60 27.04
C TRP A 662 -12.09 3.09 28.08
N THR A 663 -11.84 3.93 29.08
CA THR A 663 -10.91 3.60 30.17
C THR A 663 -11.43 2.43 31.00
N LEU A 664 -12.76 2.31 31.14
CA LEU A 664 -13.42 1.18 31.78
C LEU A 664 -13.27 -0.09 30.93
N GLY A 665 -13.56 -0.03 29.62
CA GLY A 665 -13.38 -1.18 28.72
C GLY A 665 -11.94 -1.70 28.67
N GLN A 666 -10.94 -0.80 28.60
CA GLN A 666 -9.53 -1.19 28.69
C GLN A 666 -9.16 -1.80 30.04
N ARG A 667 -9.73 -1.27 31.12
CA ARG A 667 -9.51 -1.79 32.48
C ARG A 667 -10.14 -3.17 32.64
N GLU A 668 -11.38 -3.34 32.20
CA GLU A 668 -12.08 -4.62 32.18
C GLU A 668 -11.32 -5.66 31.35
N ALA A 669 -10.83 -5.27 30.17
CA ALA A 669 -10.01 -6.12 29.32
C ALA A 669 -8.75 -6.63 30.05
N ARG A 670 -8.04 -5.72 30.74
CA ARG A 670 -6.86 -6.05 31.55
C ARG A 670 -7.20 -6.94 32.75
N GLU A 671 -8.27 -6.62 33.47
CA GLU A 671 -8.72 -7.39 34.63
C GLU A 671 -9.16 -8.80 34.21
N HIS A 672 -9.87 -8.93 33.09
CA HIS A 672 -10.29 -10.20 32.50
C HIS A 672 -9.09 -11.05 32.09
N TRP A 673 -8.14 -10.48 31.32
CA TRP A 673 -6.91 -11.18 30.95
C TRP A 673 -6.13 -11.63 32.19
N ARG A 674 -5.96 -10.75 33.18
CA ARG A 674 -5.22 -11.07 34.41
C ARG A 674 -5.90 -12.17 35.22
N ALA A 675 -7.22 -12.11 35.39
CA ALA A 675 -7.98 -13.13 36.09
C ALA A 675 -7.85 -14.49 35.38
N ALA A 676 -7.95 -14.48 34.05
CA ALA A 676 -7.81 -15.67 33.24
C ALA A 676 -6.44 -16.34 33.36
N VAL A 677 -5.36 -15.55 33.29
CA VAL A 677 -3.98 -16.03 33.46
C VAL A 677 -3.73 -16.58 34.87
N LEU A 678 -4.22 -15.87 35.91
CA LEU A 678 -4.05 -16.31 37.30
C LEU A 678 -4.78 -17.63 37.56
N ARG A 679 -6.02 -17.76 37.07
CA ARG A 679 -6.82 -18.98 37.23
C ARG A 679 -6.14 -20.19 36.58
N LEU A 680 -5.70 -20.07 35.32
CA LEU A 680 -5.04 -21.16 34.62
C LEU A 680 -3.69 -21.54 35.25
N ARG A 681 -2.99 -20.57 35.83
CA ARG A 681 -1.78 -20.82 36.62
C ARG A 681 -2.08 -21.59 37.91
N GLU A 682 -3.10 -21.20 38.67
CA GLU A 682 -3.51 -21.88 39.90
C GLU A 682 -3.84 -23.35 39.63
N GLU A 683 -4.57 -23.64 38.55
CA GLU A 683 -4.89 -25.02 38.10
C GLU A 683 -3.65 -25.86 37.74
N LEU A 684 -2.58 -25.24 37.26
CA LEU A 684 -1.32 -25.94 36.97
C LEU A 684 -0.45 -26.13 38.22
N GLU A 685 -0.61 -25.28 39.24
CA GLU A 685 0.11 -25.41 40.52
C GLU A 685 -0.51 -26.51 41.41
N THR A 686 -1.81 -26.79 41.26
CA THR A 686 -2.56 -27.84 41.98
C THR A 686 -2.38 -29.24 41.39
N ASP A 687 -2.27 -29.37 40.07
CA ASP A 687 -1.84 -30.62 39.44
C ASP A 687 -0.45 -31.02 39.99
N GLU A 688 -0.12 -32.32 40.07
CA GLU A 688 1.23 -32.83 40.42
C GLU A 688 2.27 -32.47 39.33
N ALA A 689 2.31 -31.21 38.93
CA ALA A 689 3.22 -30.63 37.98
C ALA A 689 4.64 -30.80 38.51
N SER A 690 5.51 -31.31 37.67
CA SER A 690 6.91 -31.52 38.02
C SER A 690 7.54 -30.19 38.42
N GLU A 691 8.62 -30.22 39.20
CA GLU A 691 9.34 -29.00 39.58
C GLU A 691 9.85 -28.19 38.37
N ASN A 692 9.99 -28.85 37.22
CA ASN A 692 10.33 -28.22 35.94
C ASN A 692 9.14 -27.49 35.29
N ASP A 693 7.90 -27.84 35.68
CA ASP A 693 6.67 -27.20 35.21
C ASP A 693 6.29 -25.99 36.07
N ARG A 694 6.76 -25.95 37.32
CA ARG A 694 6.61 -24.80 38.23
C ARG A 694 7.61 -23.68 37.98
N ARG A 695 8.77 -24.01 37.42
CA ARG A 695 9.81 -23.05 36.99
C ARG A 695 9.44 -22.40 35.68
#